data_AF-A0A1I1EZU1-F1
#
_entry.id   AF-A0A1I1EZU1-F1
#
_cell.length_a   1.000
_cell.length_b   1.000
_cell.length_c   1.000
_cell.angle_alpha   90.00
_cell.angle_beta   90.00
_cell.angle_gamma   90.00
#
_symmetry.space_group_name_H-M   'P 1'
#
loop_
_entity.id
_entity.type
_entity.pdbx_description
1 polymer ?
#
loop_
_entity_poly.entity_id
_entity_poly.type
_entity_poly.pdbx_seq_one_letter_code
_entity_poly.pdbx_strand_id
1 'polypeptide(L)'
;MGLMNFLRNRAGVIIVVIIGFAIFAFLLGDVISYGTPVWARHQNQVGSINGESIDITTFNAQVEQTSEMFRQQMGGGTLSPQMKSWAVQQVWGQYLNRELLKSEVEQIGLTVGKTELNDLVQGDNPSMQIQQAFRNPQTGQFDRDQLNSFIAQVGTLPRNHEARNQWEALLQNIIDEQLSAKYTNLINNSIYVTSLEATEEYNQRNKLANFEYVLLDYNTVPDSAITITEQDYKEYYNENKGVFKNPEETRSLEFVVFDASPTAQDTANVRTAIGELKAQLAESTTDSLFAAVNSDTKYPYIYRKKGEFSPALDSLVFNVPVGTTVGPVLSNGRFEIAKVVSSKVGPDSVKASHILLNPATEGGMDKAQAKADSIKRLVEKGESFAALAVQFSTDEGSKINGGELGTFGRGRMVPAFEDAAFDARKGDVVVATSQFGVHIIKVADQIGSSRVVKAAIVDKQVTSGRETMDAAYNKATEFFGALNKGNFQETATQQGLSVLKADNITALETMLMGTEVPRELVRWAFEADKGDITDQIYESDNKYVVARLTGIRKKGQLPLEAVKADIESVVRNRVKAKKLIAQATEAAKGANTLAQIGQKLGKTPVLAENIVFANPVIPGVAQENAVVGTAFGLQPKQPSKPVSGSQGVYIVEVTGFVNPPAPTDLNGQKRQMAQSLAQRSWSLAFRALQDKADIVDNRARFF
;
A
#
# COMPACT_ATOMS: atom_id res chain seq x y z
N MET A 1 -66.44 -51.26 -17.16
CA MET A 1 -65.53 -50.88 -18.26
C MET A 1 -64.86 -49.57 -17.92
N GLY A 2 -63.59 -49.54 -17.49
CA GLY A 2 -62.97 -48.24 -17.15
C GLY A 2 -61.53 -48.19 -16.64
N LEU A 3 -60.81 -49.30 -16.45
CA LEU A 3 -59.37 -49.25 -16.15
C LEU A 3 -58.51 -49.68 -17.35
N MET A 4 -58.95 -50.67 -18.12
CA MET A 4 -58.24 -51.14 -19.32
C MET A 4 -58.24 -50.13 -20.48
N ASN A 5 -59.30 -49.34 -20.66
CA ASN A 5 -59.31 -48.26 -21.68
C ASN A 5 -58.48 -47.04 -21.26
N PHE A 6 -58.26 -46.84 -19.95
CA PHE A 6 -57.42 -45.75 -19.44
C PHE A 6 -55.93 -46.05 -19.67
N LEU A 7 -55.52 -47.31 -19.48
CA LEU A 7 -54.15 -47.75 -19.77
C LEU A 7 -53.87 -47.83 -21.28
N ARG A 8 -54.83 -48.28 -22.10
CA ARG A 8 -54.59 -48.46 -23.54
C ARG A 8 -54.47 -47.14 -24.33
N ASN A 9 -55.19 -46.08 -23.95
CA ASN A 9 -55.12 -44.78 -24.62
C ASN A 9 -53.99 -43.86 -24.12
N ARG A 10 -53.29 -44.22 -23.03
CA ARG A 10 -52.17 -43.43 -22.50
C ARG A 10 -50.85 -44.21 -22.41
N ALA A 11 -50.84 -45.53 -22.60
CA ALA A 11 -49.61 -46.33 -22.63
C ALA A 11 -48.63 -45.84 -23.71
N GLY A 12 -49.11 -45.44 -24.89
CA GLY A 12 -48.24 -44.87 -25.94
C GLY A 12 -47.57 -43.56 -25.51
N VAL A 13 -48.30 -42.66 -24.85
CA VAL A 13 -47.76 -41.37 -24.37
C VAL A 13 -46.86 -41.57 -23.15
N ILE A 14 -47.22 -42.46 -22.23
CA ILE A 14 -46.41 -42.78 -21.05
C ILE A 14 -45.10 -43.47 -21.47
N ILE A 15 -45.13 -44.37 -22.45
CA ILE A 15 -43.92 -45.02 -22.98
C ILE A 15 -43.06 -44.02 -23.75
N VAL A 16 -43.63 -43.11 -24.54
CA VAL A 16 -42.85 -42.05 -25.23
C VAL A 16 -42.25 -41.04 -24.24
N VAL A 17 -42.96 -40.70 -23.17
CA VAL A 17 -42.44 -39.82 -22.11
C VAL A 17 -41.35 -40.52 -21.29
N ILE A 18 -41.51 -41.81 -20.96
CA ILE A 18 -40.50 -42.57 -20.21
C ILE A 18 -39.26 -42.84 -21.09
N ILE A 19 -39.43 -43.17 -22.37
CA ILE A 19 -38.30 -43.35 -23.30
C ILE A 19 -37.65 -42.01 -23.62
N GLY A 20 -38.42 -40.94 -23.79
CA GLY A 20 -37.90 -39.58 -23.97
C GLY A 20 -37.13 -39.10 -22.73
N PHE A 21 -37.63 -39.40 -21.53
CA PHE A 21 -36.96 -39.09 -20.27
C PHE A 21 -35.75 -40.00 -20.02
N ALA A 22 -35.78 -41.26 -20.44
CA ALA A 22 -34.65 -42.18 -20.35
C ALA A 22 -33.54 -41.82 -21.36
N ILE A 23 -33.89 -41.41 -22.58
CA ILE A 23 -32.92 -40.91 -23.58
C ILE A 23 -32.38 -39.54 -23.15
N PHE A 24 -33.21 -38.66 -22.58
CA PHE A 24 -32.76 -37.37 -22.02
C PHE A 24 -31.88 -37.57 -20.77
N ALA A 25 -32.17 -38.56 -19.92
CA ALA A 25 -31.35 -38.94 -18.78
C ALA A 25 -30.06 -39.68 -19.19
N PHE A 26 -30.06 -40.45 -20.28
CA PHE A 26 -28.87 -41.10 -20.83
C PHE A 26 -27.96 -40.10 -21.55
N LEU A 27 -28.52 -39.10 -22.25
CA LEU A 27 -27.78 -37.98 -22.84
C LEU A 27 -27.24 -37.00 -21.78
N LEU A 28 -27.84 -36.94 -20.57
CA LEU A 28 -27.27 -36.24 -19.41
C LEU A 28 -26.26 -37.09 -18.64
N GLY A 29 -26.38 -38.43 -18.68
CA GLY A 29 -25.44 -39.36 -18.05
C GLY A 29 -24.05 -39.35 -18.68
N ASP A 30 -23.97 -39.18 -20.01
CA ASP A 30 -22.69 -39.10 -20.74
C ASP A 30 -22.00 -37.72 -20.65
N VAL A 31 -22.68 -36.68 -20.12
CA VAL A 31 -22.08 -35.37 -19.82
C VAL A 31 -21.50 -35.31 -18.39
N ILE A 32 -21.77 -36.32 -17.56
CA ILE A 32 -21.35 -36.39 -16.14
C ILE A 32 -20.03 -37.16 -15.94
N SER A 33 -19.33 -37.56 -17.01
CA SER A 33 -18.05 -38.27 -16.90
C SER A 33 -16.78 -37.46 -17.15
N TYR A 34 -16.84 -36.14 -17.44
CA TYR A 34 -15.64 -35.27 -17.56
C TYR A 34 -15.89 -33.77 -17.26
N GLY A 35 -16.63 -33.46 -16.18
CA GLY A 35 -16.85 -32.07 -15.79
C GLY A 35 -16.85 -31.88 -14.28
N THR A 36 -15.78 -31.30 -13.73
CA THR A 36 -15.78 -30.73 -12.38
C THR A 36 -17.01 -29.81 -12.22
N PRO A 37 -17.80 -29.93 -11.13
CA PRO A 37 -19.00 -29.12 -10.92
C PRO A 37 -18.69 -27.61 -11.01
N VAL A 38 -19.62 -26.81 -11.55
CA VAL A 38 -19.49 -25.34 -11.65
C VAL A 38 -19.23 -24.70 -10.27
N TRP A 39 -19.78 -25.27 -9.19
CA TRP A 39 -19.49 -24.83 -7.82
C TRP A 39 -18.01 -25.05 -7.42
N ALA A 40 -17.38 -26.12 -7.90
CA ALA A 40 -15.96 -26.42 -7.65
C ALA A 40 -15.02 -25.52 -8.46
N ARG A 41 -15.46 -25.03 -9.64
CA ARG A 41 -14.69 -24.04 -10.44
C ARG A 41 -14.57 -22.69 -9.74
N HIS A 42 -15.56 -22.28 -8.95
CA HIS A 42 -15.52 -21.03 -8.17
C HIS A 42 -14.66 -21.11 -6.90
N GLN A 43 -14.20 -22.29 -6.48
CA GLN A 43 -13.37 -22.43 -5.29
C GLN A 43 -11.89 -22.08 -5.53
N ASN A 44 -11.42 -22.14 -6.78
CA ASN A 44 -10.02 -21.86 -7.15
C ASN A 44 -9.89 -20.62 -8.06
N GLN A 45 -10.86 -19.72 -8.06
CA GLN A 45 -10.84 -18.51 -8.90
C GLN A 45 -10.81 -17.25 -8.06
N VAL A 46 -9.73 -16.48 -8.21
CA VAL A 46 -9.52 -15.17 -7.55
C VAL A 46 -10.50 -14.12 -8.07
N GLY A 47 -10.99 -14.29 -9.30
CA GLY A 47 -12.00 -13.42 -9.90
C GLY A 47 -12.19 -13.70 -11.39
N SER A 48 -12.97 -12.85 -12.05
CA SER A 48 -13.13 -12.84 -13.50
C SER A 48 -13.31 -11.43 -14.04
N ILE A 49 -12.84 -11.18 -15.27
CA ILE A 49 -12.99 -9.90 -15.97
C ILE A 49 -13.53 -10.20 -17.37
N ASN A 50 -14.70 -9.66 -17.73
CA ASN A 50 -15.37 -9.89 -19.01
C ASN A 50 -15.52 -11.38 -19.37
N GLY A 51 -15.78 -12.22 -18.36
CA GLY A 51 -15.92 -13.68 -18.51
C GLY A 51 -14.60 -14.46 -18.48
N GLU A 52 -13.44 -13.80 -18.57
CA GLU A 52 -12.13 -14.44 -18.44
C GLU A 52 -11.83 -14.70 -16.96
N SER A 53 -11.67 -15.98 -16.59
CA SER A 53 -11.45 -16.40 -15.21
C SER A 53 -9.97 -16.31 -14.81
N ILE A 54 -9.70 -15.87 -13.58
CA ILE A 54 -8.36 -15.77 -13.01
C ILE A 54 -8.17 -16.91 -11.99
N ASP A 55 -7.34 -17.88 -12.35
CA ASP A 55 -7.01 -19.03 -11.49
C ASP A 55 -6.09 -18.64 -10.32
N ILE A 56 -6.38 -19.15 -9.12
CA ILE A 56 -5.64 -18.87 -7.89
C ILE A 56 -4.19 -19.34 -7.94
N THR A 57 -3.88 -20.44 -8.61
CA THR A 57 -2.52 -20.99 -8.64
C THR A 57 -1.59 -20.09 -9.44
N THR A 58 -2.04 -19.65 -10.61
CA THR A 58 -1.31 -18.69 -11.46
C THR A 58 -1.20 -17.33 -10.77
N PHE A 59 -2.29 -16.86 -10.17
CA PHE A 59 -2.30 -15.58 -9.47
C PHE A 59 -1.32 -15.57 -8.28
N ASN A 60 -1.34 -16.62 -7.44
CA ASN A 60 -0.40 -16.78 -6.32
C ASN A 60 1.06 -16.80 -6.78
N ALA A 61 1.37 -17.50 -7.87
CA ALA A 61 2.74 -17.52 -8.40
C ALA A 61 3.23 -16.11 -8.78
N GLN A 62 2.37 -15.29 -9.39
CA GLN A 62 2.71 -13.90 -9.72
C GLN A 62 2.80 -13.00 -8.48
N VAL A 63 1.94 -13.21 -7.47
CA VAL A 63 2.01 -12.50 -6.19
C VAL A 63 3.31 -12.81 -5.46
N GLU A 64 3.73 -14.08 -5.43
CA GLU A 64 4.99 -14.46 -4.81
C GLU A 64 6.17 -13.85 -5.57
N GLN A 65 6.16 -13.90 -6.91
CA GLN A 65 7.18 -13.24 -7.73
C GLN A 65 7.28 -11.72 -7.44
N THR A 66 6.14 -11.04 -7.33
CA THR A 66 6.07 -9.61 -7.01
C THR A 66 6.57 -9.35 -5.58
N SER A 67 6.23 -10.24 -4.64
CA SER A 67 6.68 -10.19 -3.25
C SER A 67 8.20 -10.36 -3.14
N GLU A 68 8.78 -11.33 -3.85
CA GLU A 68 10.24 -11.52 -3.91
C GLU A 68 10.95 -10.29 -4.47
N MET A 69 10.38 -9.63 -5.49
CA MET A 69 10.93 -8.38 -6.01
C MET A 69 10.97 -7.28 -4.94
N PHE A 70 9.92 -7.11 -4.14
CA PHE A 70 9.94 -6.19 -3.01
C PHE A 70 10.97 -6.59 -1.96
N ARG A 71 11.10 -7.89 -1.70
CA ARG A 71 12.08 -8.42 -0.75
C ARG A 71 13.51 -8.08 -1.17
N GLN A 72 13.82 -8.23 -2.45
CA GLN A 72 15.12 -7.90 -3.02
C GLN A 72 15.40 -6.40 -2.95
N GLN A 73 14.43 -5.54 -3.29
CA GLN A 73 14.57 -4.09 -3.18
C GLN A 73 14.82 -3.62 -1.74
N MET A 74 14.27 -4.33 -0.75
CA MET A 74 14.44 -4.07 0.67
C MET A 74 15.69 -4.71 1.28
N GLY A 75 16.53 -5.39 0.48
CA GLY A 75 17.76 -6.03 0.96
C GLY A 75 17.56 -7.34 1.72
N GLY A 76 16.47 -8.07 1.46
CA GLY A 76 16.26 -9.45 1.95
C GLY A 76 15.50 -9.60 3.28
N GLY A 77 14.85 -8.54 3.77
CA GLY A 77 14.06 -8.57 5.01
C GLY A 77 12.68 -9.25 4.89
N THR A 78 12.01 -9.51 6.01
CA THR A 78 10.63 -10.02 6.02
C THR A 78 9.65 -8.96 5.51
N LEU A 79 8.73 -9.34 4.63
CA LEU A 79 7.70 -8.43 4.11
C LEU A 79 6.61 -8.22 5.15
N SER A 80 6.19 -6.97 5.35
CA SER A 80 5.03 -6.65 6.19
C SER A 80 3.73 -7.14 5.52
N PRO A 81 2.66 -7.39 6.30
CA PRO A 81 1.34 -7.73 5.74
C PRO A 81 0.85 -6.72 4.70
N GLN A 82 1.08 -5.42 4.95
CA GLN A 82 0.76 -4.35 4.01
C GLN A 82 1.50 -4.49 2.67
N MET A 83 2.79 -4.86 2.69
CA MET A 83 3.56 -5.08 1.45
C MET A 83 3.05 -6.28 0.66
N LYS A 84 2.63 -7.35 1.34
CA LYS A 84 2.00 -8.51 0.70
C LYS A 84 0.66 -8.13 0.07
N SER A 85 -0.19 -7.38 0.77
CA SER A 85 -1.44 -6.84 0.21
C SER A 85 -1.19 -5.96 -1.02
N TRP A 86 -0.11 -5.17 -1.00
CA TRP A 86 0.28 -4.37 -2.15
C TRP A 86 0.67 -5.23 -3.36
N ALA A 87 1.42 -6.32 -3.15
CA ALA A 87 1.72 -7.28 -4.21
C ALA A 87 0.45 -7.89 -4.82
N VAL A 88 -0.52 -8.29 -3.99
CA VAL A 88 -1.83 -8.79 -4.43
C VAL A 88 -2.59 -7.74 -5.26
N GLN A 89 -2.60 -6.48 -4.81
CA GLN A 89 -3.26 -5.38 -5.54
C GLN A 89 -2.58 -5.10 -6.89
N GLN A 90 -1.25 -5.14 -6.94
CA GLN A 90 -0.49 -4.93 -8.16
C GLN A 90 -0.79 -6.01 -9.20
N VAL A 91 -0.75 -7.28 -8.82
CA VAL A 91 -1.05 -8.40 -9.72
C VAL A 91 -2.50 -8.33 -10.22
N TRP A 92 -3.47 -8.06 -9.34
CA TRP A 92 -4.86 -7.83 -9.76
C TRP A 92 -5.00 -6.68 -10.76
N GLY A 93 -4.32 -5.56 -10.51
CA GLY A 93 -4.31 -4.41 -11.41
C GLY A 93 -3.75 -4.75 -12.80
N GLN A 94 -2.77 -5.65 -12.90
CA GLN A 94 -2.23 -6.12 -14.18
C GLN A 94 -3.26 -6.93 -14.97
N TYR A 95 -3.94 -7.90 -14.34
CA TYR A 95 -5.04 -8.62 -14.98
C TYR A 95 -6.15 -7.67 -15.42
N LEU A 96 -6.53 -6.74 -14.55
CA LEU A 96 -7.56 -5.75 -14.85
C LEU A 96 -7.17 -4.90 -16.05
N ASN A 97 -5.94 -4.39 -16.09
CA ASN A 97 -5.49 -3.58 -17.22
C ASN A 97 -5.48 -4.37 -18.53
N ARG A 98 -4.96 -5.60 -18.50
CA ARG A 98 -4.86 -6.46 -19.68
C ARG A 98 -6.24 -6.80 -20.23
N GLU A 99 -7.12 -7.36 -19.41
CA GLU A 99 -8.41 -7.86 -19.89
C GLU A 99 -9.38 -6.73 -20.29
N LEU A 100 -9.29 -5.56 -19.66
CA LEU A 100 -10.09 -4.39 -20.06
C LEU A 100 -9.64 -3.77 -21.38
N LEU A 101 -8.34 -3.77 -21.65
CA LEU A 101 -7.81 -3.21 -22.88
C LEU A 101 -7.89 -4.18 -24.05
N LYS A 102 -7.82 -5.50 -23.80
CA LYS A 102 -7.78 -6.55 -24.82
C LYS A 102 -8.84 -6.36 -25.91
N SER A 103 -10.10 -6.16 -25.53
CA SER A 103 -11.18 -5.95 -26.51
C SER A 103 -11.02 -4.67 -27.32
N GLU A 104 -10.58 -3.58 -26.68
CA GLU A 104 -10.41 -2.28 -27.32
C GLU A 104 -9.24 -2.29 -28.32
N VAL A 105 -8.12 -2.92 -27.96
CA VAL A 105 -6.95 -3.02 -28.83
C VAL A 105 -7.20 -3.96 -30.00
N GLU A 106 -7.90 -5.08 -29.78
CA GLU A 106 -8.29 -6.01 -30.84
C GLU A 106 -9.26 -5.36 -31.84
N GLN A 107 -10.25 -4.60 -31.34
CA GLN A 107 -11.24 -3.94 -32.18
C GLN A 107 -10.62 -2.94 -33.17
N ILE A 108 -9.58 -2.21 -32.75
CA ILE A 108 -8.87 -1.25 -33.61
C ILE A 108 -7.67 -1.88 -34.36
N GLY A 109 -7.42 -3.18 -34.16
CA GLY A 109 -6.33 -3.91 -34.82
C GLY A 109 -4.92 -3.55 -34.33
N LEU A 110 -4.80 -3.06 -33.09
CA LEU A 110 -3.51 -2.68 -32.51
C LEU A 110 -2.71 -3.92 -32.12
N THR A 111 -1.47 -4.03 -32.61
CA THR A 111 -0.60 -5.20 -32.36
C THR A 111 0.83 -4.75 -32.03
N VAL A 112 1.61 -5.65 -31.41
CA VAL A 112 3.06 -5.52 -31.26
C VAL A 112 3.71 -6.46 -32.26
N GLY A 113 4.40 -5.89 -33.25
CA GLY A 113 5.04 -6.67 -34.30
C GLY A 113 6.27 -7.42 -33.77
N LYS A 114 6.69 -8.50 -34.45
CA LYS A 114 7.90 -9.24 -34.07
C LYS A 114 9.15 -8.37 -34.01
N THR A 115 9.32 -7.47 -34.99
CA THR A 115 10.45 -6.53 -35.03
C THR A 115 10.44 -5.59 -33.82
N GLU A 116 9.28 -5.06 -33.48
CA GLU A 116 9.11 -4.18 -32.34
C GLU A 116 9.36 -4.91 -31.01
N LEU A 117 8.82 -6.13 -30.86
CA LEU A 117 9.11 -6.95 -29.69
C LEU A 117 10.60 -7.26 -29.56
N ASN A 118 11.27 -7.57 -30.68
CA ASN A 118 12.71 -7.76 -30.69
C ASN A 118 13.45 -6.49 -30.27
N ASP A 119 13.03 -5.30 -30.71
CA ASP A 119 13.63 -4.04 -30.26
C ASP A 119 13.41 -3.79 -28.76
N LEU A 120 12.21 -4.09 -28.24
CA LEU A 120 11.88 -3.99 -26.81
C LEU A 120 12.64 -4.99 -25.92
N VAL A 121 13.27 -6.00 -26.51
CA VAL A 121 14.07 -7.01 -25.79
C VAL A 121 15.56 -6.81 -26.04
N GLN A 122 15.99 -6.80 -27.30
CA GLN A 122 17.39 -6.81 -27.72
C GLN A 122 17.81 -5.55 -28.49
N GLY A 123 16.92 -4.58 -28.70
CA GLY A 123 17.22 -3.32 -29.41
C GLY A 123 17.97 -2.31 -28.54
N ASP A 124 18.35 -1.17 -29.10
CA ASP A 124 19.23 -0.18 -28.43
C ASP A 124 18.68 0.33 -27.10
N ASN A 125 17.35 0.35 -26.96
CA ASN A 125 16.66 0.72 -25.73
C ASN A 125 15.66 -0.36 -25.31
N PRO A 126 16.11 -1.45 -24.66
CA PRO A 126 15.22 -2.50 -24.17
C PRO A 126 14.20 -1.96 -23.17
N SER A 127 13.05 -2.63 -23.05
CA SER A 127 12.02 -2.31 -22.07
C SER A 127 12.58 -2.29 -20.65
N MET A 128 11.98 -1.47 -19.78
CA MET A 128 12.39 -1.37 -18.38
C MET A 128 12.35 -2.72 -17.66
N GLN A 129 11.38 -3.58 -17.99
CA GLN A 129 11.27 -4.93 -17.43
C GLN A 129 12.49 -5.79 -17.79
N ILE A 130 12.97 -5.73 -19.03
CA ILE A 130 14.20 -6.42 -19.46
C ILE A 130 15.42 -5.83 -18.76
N GLN A 131 15.52 -4.51 -18.71
CA GLN A 131 16.62 -3.85 -18.01
C GLN A 131 16.66 -4.24 -16.53
N GLN A 132 15.51 -4.41 -15.88
CA GLN A 132 15.42 -4.85 -14.48
C GLN A 132 15.79 -6.32 -14.30
N ALA A 133 15.27 -7.21 -15.16
CA ALA A 133 15.52 -8.64 -15.08
C ALA A 133 16.99 -9.01 -15.33
N PHE A 134 17.69 -8.24 -16.16
CA PHE A 134 19.08 -8.49 -16.55
C PHE A 134 20.00 -7.35 -16.08
N ARG A 135 19.90 -6.99 -14.81
CA ARG A 135 20.80 -6.05 -14.16
C ARG A 135 22.01 -6.76 -13.59
N ASN A 136 23.19 -6.21 -13.83
CA ASN A 136 24.40 -6.60 -13.14
C ASN A 136 24.27 -6.24 -11.64
N PRO A 137 24.33 -7.19 -10.70
CA PRO A 137 24.11 -6.94 -9.28
C PRO A 137 25.14 -5.98 -8.63
N GLN A 138 26.30 -5.79 -9.25
CA GLN A 138 27.41 -4.99 -8.73
C GLN A 138 27.39 -3.55 -9.26
N THR A 139 27.08 -3.36 -10.54
CA THR A 139 27.05 -2.03 -11.18
C THR A 139 25.65 -1.44 -11.24
N GLY A 140 24.61 -2.26 -11.07
CA GLY A 140 23.21 -1.87 -11.24
C GLY A 140 22.83 -1.52 -12.69
N GLN A 141 23.75 -1.73 -13.64
CA GLN A 141 23.56 -1.46 -15.06
C GLN A 141 23.02 -2.70 -15.77
N PHE A 142 22.35 -2.47 -16.90
CA PHE A 142 21.83 -3.54 -17.76
C PHE A 142 22.97 -4.35 -18.40
N ASP A 143 22.90 -5.67 -18.27
CA ASP A 143 23.87 -6.63 -18.80
C ASP A 143 23.32 -7.31 -20.07
N ARG A 144 23.81 -6.85 -21.22
CA ARG A 144 23.35 -7.31 -22.53
C ARG A 144 23.86 -8.70 -22.87
N ASP A 145 25.05 -9.05 -22.43
CA ASP A 145 25.67 -10.35 -22.70
C ASP A 145 24.96 -11.46 -21.91
N GLN A 146 24.55 -11.15 -20.67
CA GLN A 146 23.71 -12.03 -19.86
C GLN A 146 22.36 -12.28 -20.53
N LEU A 147 21.69 -11.23 -21.03
CA LEU A 147 20.44 -11.36 -21.77
C LEU A 147 20.60 -12.28 -23.00
N ASN A 148 21.59 -12.01 -23.84
CA ASN A 148 21.82 -12.79 -25.07
C ASN A 148 22.10 -14.27 -24.76
N SER A 149 22.89 -14.53 -23.72
CA SER A 149 23.19 -15.88 -23.26
C SER A 149 21.94 -16.59 -22.73
N PHE A 150 21.10 -15.89 -21.96
CA PHE A 150 19.83 -16.43 -21.47
C PHE A 150 18.88 -16.77 -22.63
N ILE A 151 18.74 -15.87 -23.61
CA ILE A 151 17.86 -16.09 -24.78
C ILE A 151 18.31 -17.31 -25.58
N ALA A 152 19.62 -17.48 -25.79
CA ALA A 152 20.17 -18.65 -26.49
C ALA A 152 19.85 -19.97 -25.75
N GLN A 153 19.83 -19.95 -24.42
CA GLN A 153 19.53 -21.12 -23.60
C GLN A 153 18.03 -21.39 -23.49
N VAL A 154 17.21 -20.38 -23.18
CA VAL A 154 15.77 -20.56 -22.92
C VAL A 154 15.00 -21.10 -24.13
N GLY A 155 15.45 -20.77 -25.35
CA GLY A 155 14.88 -21.30 -26.59
C GLY A 155 15.04 -22.82 -26.75
N THR A 156 16.03 -23.42 -26.07
CA THR A 156 16.30 -24.87 -26.12
C THR A 156 15.55 -25.67 -25.04
N LEU A 157 14.96 -24.98 -24.05
CA LEU A 157 14.29 -25.62 -22.93
C LEU A 157 12.90 -26.16 -23.33
N PRO A 158 12.43 -27.28 -22.73
CA PRO A 158 11.06 -27.79 -22.93
C PRO A 158 9.97 -26.77 -22.61
N ARG A 159 8.81 -26.86 -23.25
CA ARG A 159 7.67 -25.94 -23.04
C ARG A 159 7.15 -25.86 -21.60
N ASN A 160 7.32 -26.92 -20.82
CA ASN A 160 6.90 -26.96 -19.42
C ASN A 160 8.01 -26.53 -18.44
N HIS A 161 9.16 -26.10 -18.92
CA HIS A 161 10.27 -25.68 -18.07
C HIS A 161 9.96 -24.33 -17.42
N GLU A 162 10.16 -24.22 -16.11
CA GLU A 162 9.83 -23.03 -15.31
C GLU A 162 10.47 -21.74 -15.87
N ALA A 163 11.78 -21.76 -16.14
CA ALA A 163 12.48 -20.61 -16.72
C ALA A 163 11.92 -20.16 -18.09
N ARG A 164 11.36 -21.09 -18.88
CA ARG A 164 10.71 -20.77 -20.15
C ARG A 164 9.34 -20.13 -19.93
N ASN A 165 8.56 -20.65 -18.99
CA ASN A 165 7.26 -20.07 -18.62
C ASN A 165 7.43 -18.65 -18.06
N GLN A 166 8.44 -18.42 -17.21
CA GLN A 166 8.78 -17.10 -16.69
C GLN A 166 9.18 -16.12 -17.81
N TRP A 167 9.96 -16.60 -18.78
CA TRP A 167 10.32 -15.82 -19.96
C TRP A 167 9.12 -15.46 -20.84
N GLU A 168 8.24 -16.42 -21.13
CA GLU A 168 7.03 -16.19 -21.92
C GLU A 168 6.08 -15.21 -21.21
N ALA A 169 5.94 -15.30 -19.88
CA ALA A 169 5.17 -14.35 -19.08
C ALA A 169 5.78 -12.94 -19.12
N LEU A 170 7.10 -12.81 -19.02
CA LEU A 170 7.80 -11.53 -19.15
C LEU A 170 7.56 -10.90 -20.54
N LEU A 171 7.68 -11.67 -21.61
CA LEU A 171 7.38 -11.20 -22.97
C LEU A 171 5.93 -10.75 -23.11
N GLN A 172 4.98 -11.49 -22.54
CA GLN A 172 3.57 -11.11 -22.58
C GLN A 172 3.33 -9.79 -21.83
N ASN A 173 3.95 -9.60 -20.65
CA ASN A 173 3.85 -8.35 -19.90
C ASN A 173 4.41 -7.16 -20.69
N ILE A 174 5.50 -7.34 -21.43
CA ILE A 174 6.08 -6.30 -22.29
C ILE A 174 5.13 -5.97 -23.46
N ILE A 175 4.51 -6.99 -24.05
CA ILE A 175 3.50 -6.80 -25.11
C ILE A 175 2.30 -6.02 -24.56
N ASP A 176 1.78 -6.42 -23.40
CA ASP A 176 0.62 -5.79 -22.77
C ASP A 176 0.90 -4.33 -22.38
N GLU A 177 2.08 -4.05 -21.81
CA GLU A 177 2.53 -2.68 -21.50
C GLU A 177 2.63 -1.83 -22.77
N GLN A 178 3.22 -2.38 -23.85
CA GLN A 178 3.37 -1.66 -25.10
C GLN A 178 2.03 -1.41 -25.80
N LEU A 179 1.11 -2.37 -25.79
CA LEU A 179 -0.25 -2.17 -26.32
C LEU A 179 -1.00 -1.11 -25.52
N SER A 180 -0.89 -1.14 -24.19
CA SER A 180 -1.47 -0.14 -23.30
C SER A 180 -0.90 1.25 -23.57
N ALA A 181 0.43 1.36 -23.74
CA ALA A 181 1.09 2.62 -24.09
C ALA A 181 0.64 3.15 -25.44
N LYS A 182 0.58 2.30 -26.47
CA LYS A 182 0.09 2.68 -27.80
C LYS A 182 -1.36 3.18 -27.77
N TYR A 183 -2.25 2.44 -27.10
CA TYR A 183 -3.65 2.83 -26.96
C TYR A 183 -3.79 4.16 -26.21
N THR A 184 -3.06 4.31 -25.11
CA THR A 184 -3.00 5.57 -24.34
C THR A 184 -2.47 6.73 -25.18
N ASN A 185 -1.46 6.50 -26.01
CA ASN A 185 -0.93 7.51 -26.92
C ASN A 185 -1.94 7.90 -28.01
N LEU A 186 -2.75 6.97 -28.51
CA LEU A 186 -3.85 7.30 -29.44
C LEU A 186 -4.88 8.22 -28.76
N ILE A 187 -5.28 7.91 -27.52
CA ILE A 187 -6.17 8.78 -26.73
C ILE A 187 -5.53 10.14 -26.54
N ASN A 188 -4.28 10.20 -26.08
CA ASN A 188 -3.59 11.46 -25.80
C ASN A 188 -3.42 12.33 -27.06
N ASN A 189 -3.11 11.71 -28.21
CA ASN A 189 -2.97 12.41 -29.48
C ASN A 189 -4.31 12.89 -30.06
N SER A 190 -5.44 12.37 -29.57
CA SER A 190 -6.78 12.86 -29.91
C SER A 190 -7.17 14.13 -29.14
N ILE A 191 -6.43 14.49 -28.10
CA ILE A 191 -6.74 15.63 -27.25
C ILE A 191 -6.22 16.91 -27.89
N TYR A 192 -7.13 17.83 -28.13
CA TYR A 192 -6.82 19.16 -28.61
C TYR A 192 -7.58 20.19 -27.79
N VAL A 193 -6.91 21.29 -27.47
CA VAL A 193 -7.52 22.47 -26.85
C VAL A 193 -7.62 23.55 -27.90
N THR A 194 -8.84 24.05 -28.11
CA THR A 194 -9.13 25.14 -29.02
C THR A 194 -8.66 26.48 -28.44
N SER A 195 -8.49 27.48 -29.31
CA SER A 195 -8.21 28.85 -28.83
C SER A 195 -9.38 29.43 -28.03
N LEU A 196 -10.62 28.96 -28.28
CA LEU A 196 -11.81 29.37 -27.52
C LEU A 196 -11.75 28.86 -26.08
N GLU A 197 -11.48 27.57 -25.88
CA GLU A 197 -11.35 26.98 -24.54
C GLU A 197 -10.20 27.62 -23.75
N ALA A 198 -9.05 27.86 -24.39
CA ALA A 198 -7.93 28.53 -23.73
C ALA A 198 -8.26 29.99 -23.34
N THR A 199 -8.96 30.72 -24.21
CA THR A 199 -9.41 32.09 -23.90
C THR A 199 -10.44 32.08 -22.76
N GLU A 200 -11.34 31.11 -22.75
CA GLU A 200 -12.35 30.97 -21.70
C GLU A 200 -11.70 30.64 -20.34
N GLU A 201 -10.79 29.67 -20.28
CA GLU A 201 -10.02 29.35 -19.07
C GLU A 201 -9.22 30.56 -18.57
N TYR A 202 -8.62 31.33 -19.49
CA TYR A 202 -7.92 32.57 -19.15
C TYR A 202 -8.88 33.58 -18.52
N ASN A 203 -10.05 33.78 -19.12
CA ASN A 203 -11.05 34.71 -18.62
C ASN A 203 -11.60 34.25 -17.26
N GLN A 204 -11.89 32.97 -17.07
CA GLN A 204 -12.38 32.45 -15.79
C GLN A 204 -11.38 32.64 -14.65
N ARG A 205 -10.08 32.61 -14.94
CA ARG A 205 -9.01 32.83 -13.96
C ARG A 205 -8.69 34.29 -13.68
N ASN A 206 -8.96 35.20 -14.61
CA ASN A 206 -8.47 36.58 -14.54
C ASN A 206 -9.56 37.64 -14.58
N LYS A 207 -10.79 37.31 -15.01
CA LYS A 207 -11.94 38.22 -14.90
C LYS A 207 -12.39 38.28 -13.46
N LEU A 208 -12.37 39.48 -12.89
CA LEU A 208 -12.77 39.74 -11.52
C LEU A 208 -14.23 40.18 -11.49
N ALA A 209 -15.01 39.58 -10.61
CA ALA A 209 -16.32 40.05 -10.22
C ALA A 209 -16.23 40.72 -8.84
N ASN A 210 -16.80 41.92 -8.76
CA ASN A 210 -17.07 42.59 -7.50
C ASN A 210 -18.58 42.60 -7.31
N PHE A 211 -19.03 42.19 -6.14
CA PHE A 211 -20.46 42.11 -5.84
C PHE A 211 -20.72 42.28 -4.35
N GLU A 212 -21.92 42.73 -4.03
CA GLU A 212 -22.44 42.70 -2.68
C GLU A 212 -23.36 41.49 -2.52
N TYR A 213 -23.47 40.97 -1.31
CA TYR A 213 -24.40 39.89 -1.01
C TYR A 213 -25.07 40.05 0.35
N VAL A 214 -26.28 39.51 0.48
CA VAL A 214 -26.96 39.28 1.76
C VAL A 214 -27.03 37.76 1.98
N LEU A 215 -26.53 37.30 3.13
CA LEU A 215 -26.53 35.90 3.54
C LEU A 215 -27.56 35.64 4.64
N LEU A 216 -28.43 34.66 4.38
CA LEU A 216 -29.27 34.00 5.39
C LEU A 216 -28.65 32.65 5.73
N ASP A 217 -27.93 32.58 6.84
CA ASP A 217 -27.18 31.40 7.29
C ASP A 217 -28.12 30.29 7.75
N TYR A 218 -27.83 29.03 7.38
CA TYR A 218 -28.63 27.87 7.80
C TYR A 218 -28.71 27.72 9.33
N ASN A 219 -27.70 28.14 10.08
CA ASN A 219 -27.67 28.10 11.53
C ASN A 219 -28.71 29.01 12.20
N THR A 220 -29.22 30.01 11.47
CA THR A 220 -30.33 30.87 11.98
C THR A 220 -31.66 30.15 12.05
N VAL A 221 -31.79 28.98 11.41
CA VAL A 221 -32.95 28.10 11.51
C VAL A 221 -32.62 26.95 12.46
N PRO A 222 -33.22 26.91 13.66
CA PRO A 222 -33.02 25.80 14.59
C PRO A 222 -33.44 24.47 13.96
N ASP A 223 -32.70 23.40 14.26
CA ASP A 223 -33.02 22.06 13.74
C ASP A 223 -34.39 21.56 14.18
N SER A 224 -34.86 22.00 15.36
CA SER A 224 -36.22 21.72 15.86
C SER A 224 -37.33 22.43 15.08
N ALA A 225 -36.98 23.45 14.28
CA ALA A 225 -37.93 24.22 13.49
C ALA A 225 -38.15 23.65 12.08
N ILE A 226 -37.54 22.51 11.76
CA ILE A 226 -37.69 21.80 10.48
C ILE A 226 -37.96 20.32 10.72
N THR A 227 -38.68 19.70 9.78
CA THR A 227 -38.89 18.26 9.75
C THR A 227 -38.36 17.74 8.42
N ILE A 228 -37.39 16.83 8.47
CA ILE A 228 -36.86 16.19 7.27
C ILE A 228 -37.78 15.04 6.90
N THR A 229 -38.23 14.98 5.65
CA THR A 229 -39.12 13.93 5.16
C THR A 229 -38.38 12.93 4.27
N GLU A 230 -38.93 11.72 4.09
CA GLU A 230 -38.41 10.77 3.08
C GLU A 230 -38.34 11.37 1.67
N GLN A 231 -39.24 12.29 1.36
CA GLN A 231 -39.27 12.94 0.06
C GLN A 231 -38.05 13.85 -0.13
N ASP A 232 -37.59 14.55 0.91
CA ASP A 232 -36.39 15.39 0.83
C ASP A 232 -35.13 14.57 0.56
N TYR A 233 -35.02 13.39 1.17
CA TYR A 233 -33.95 12.43 0.88
C TYR A 233 -34.01 11.93 -0.56
N LYS A 234 -35.20 11.55 -1.05
CA LYS A 234 -35.40 11.09 -2.43
C LYS A 234 -35.05 12.16 -3.46
N GLU A 235 -35.46 13.40 -3.23
CA GLU A 235 -35.12 14.54 -4.10
C GLU A 235 -33.60 14.71 -4.22
N TYR A 236 -32.91 14.83 -3.08
CA TYR A 236 -31.46 15.01 -3.07
C TYR A 236 -30.75 13.81 -3.71
N TYR A 237 -31.16 12.59 -3.36
CA TYR A 237 -30.58 11.38 -3.93
C TYR A 237 -30.76 11.30 -5.45
N ASN A 238 -31.95 11.63 -5.96
CA ASN A 238 -32.23 11.57 -7.39
C ASN A 238 -31.45 12.60 -8.20
N GLU A 239 -31.25 13.80 -7.65
CA GLU A 239 -30.44 14.85 -8.28
C GLU A 239 -28.94 14.54 -8.26
N ASN A 240 -28.48 13.74 -7.29
CA ASN A 240 -27.06 13.47 -7.06
C ASN A 240 -26.69 11.99 -7.26
N LYS A 241 -27.49 11.21 -8.01
CA LYS A 241 -27.32 9.75 -8.15
C LYS A 241 -25.88 9.33 -8.45
N GLY A 242 -25.21 10.07 -9.34
CA GLY A 242 -23.84 9.76 -9.77
C GLY A 242 -22.81 9.76 -8.65
N VAL A 243 -23.05 10.49 -7.55
CA VAL A 243 -22.15 10.55 -6.38
C VAL A 243 -22.22 9.27 -5.55
N PHE A 244 -23.34 8.55 -5.58
CA PHE A 244 -23.56 7.34 -4.78
C PHE A 244 -23.18 6.05 -5.51
N LYS A 245 -22.31 6.15 -6.52
CA LYS A 245 -21.73 4.98 -7.19
C LYS A 245 -20.50 4.50 -6.41
N ASN A 246 -20.63 3.33 -5.81
CA ASN A 246 -19.56 2.68 -5.07
C ASN A 246 -18.66 1.88 -6.04
N PRO A 247 -17.36 2.20 -6.16
CA PRO A 247 -16.48 1.58 -7.15
C PRO A 247 -16.15 0.12 -6.83
N GLU A 248 -16.12 -0.25 -5.55
CA GLU A 248 -15.82 -1.59 -5.07
C GLU A 248 -16.64 -1.90 -3.82
N GLU A 249 -16.76 -3.19 -3.48
CA GLU A 249 -17.51 -3.60 -2.31
C GLU A 249 -16.74 -3.29 -1.01
N THR A 250 -17.42 -2.66 -0.04
CA THR A 250 -16.81 -2.28 1.25
C THR A 250 -17.68 -2.67 2.45
N ARG A 251 -17.06 -2.70 3.63
CA ARG A 251 -17.69 -2.99 4.92
C ARG A 251 -17.57 -1.81 5.87
N SER A 252 -18.50 -1.75 6.83
CA SER A 252 -18.41 -0.89 8.02
C SER A 252 -18.45 -1.75 9.26
N LEU A 253 -17.52 -1.54 10.19
CA LEU A 253 -17.41 -2.27 11.45
C LEU A 253 -17.51 -1.31 12.64
N GLU A 254 -18.18 -1.77 13.69
CA GLU A 254 -17.96 -1.32 15.06
C GLU A 254 -17.06 -2.36 15.74
N PHE A 255 -16.02 -1.95 16.45
CA PHE A 255 -15.11 -2.90 17.10
C PHE A 255 -14.53 -2.37 18.40
N VAL A 256 -14.15 -3.29 19.28
CA VAL A 256 -13.45 -3.02 20.54
C VAL A 256 -12.08 -3.69 20.48
N VAL A 257 -11.05 -2.95 20.91
CA VAL A 257 -9.67 -3.42 20.98
C VAL A 257 -9.28 -3.58 22.45
N PHE A 258 -8.85 -4.77 22.83
CA PHE A 258 -8.26 -5.06 24.13
C PHE A 258 -6.75 -5.08 23.95
N ASP A 259 -6.13 -3.98 24.35
CA ASP A 259 -4.69 -3.74 24.18
C ASP A 259 -3.92 -4.35 25.36
N ALA A 260 -3.07 -5.33 25.05
CA ALA A 260 -2.16 -5.97 25.98
C ALA A 260 -0.75 -5.39 25.87
N SER A 261 -0.59 -4.13 25.46
CA SER A 261 0.70 -3.45 25.42
C SER A 261 1.46 -3.52 26.75
N PRO A 262 2.81 -3.56 26.72
CA PRO A 262 3.60 -3.76 27.93
C PRO A 262 3.25 -2.74 29.01
N THR A 263 2.99 -3.25 30.22
CA THR A 263 2.62 -2.44 31.37
C THR A 263 3.86 -1.87 32.08
N ALA A 264 3.63 -1.00 33.06
CA ALA A 264 4.68 -0.56 33.96
C ALA A 264 5.30 -1.73 34.75
N GLN A 265 4.51 -2.77 35.06
CA GLN A 265 5.00 -3.96 35.73
C GLN A 265 5.88 -4.80 34.80
N ASP A 266 5.50 -4.98 33.54
CA ASP A 266 6.34 -5.65 32.54
C ASP A 266 7.69 -4.93 32.38
N THR A 267 7.64 -3.60 32.29
CA THR A 267 8.84 -2.76 32.23
C THR A 267 9.72 -2.94 33.48
N ALA A 268 9.12 -3.00 34.67
CA ALA A 268 9.84 -3.21 35.93
C ALA A 268 10.47 -4.62 36.02
N ASN A 269 9.78 -5.64 35.52
CA ASN A 269 10.26 -7.02 35.47
C ASN A 269 11.50 -7.11 34.56
N VAL A 270 11.42 -6.57 33.34
CA VAL A 270 12.56 -6.54 32.40
C VAL A 270 13.72 -5.73 32.97
N ARG A 271 13.44 -4.58 33.62
CA ARG A 271 14.48 -3.76 34.29
C ARG A 271 15.20 -4.52 35.41
N THR A 272 14.47 -5.36 36.15
CA THR A 272 15.05 -6.17 37.23
C THR A 272 15.94 -7.26 36.64
N ALA A 273 15.43 -8.01 35.67
CA ALA A 273 16.17 -9.08 34.99
C ALA A 273 17.46 -8.57 34.33
N ILE A 274 17.40 -7.42 33.64
CA ILE A 274 18.61 -6.85 33.03
C ILE A 274 19.59 -6.29 34.09
N GLY A 275 19.09 -5.88 35.26
CA GLY A 275 19.92 -5.49 36.39
C GLY A 275 20.74 -6.66 36.93
N GLU A 276 20.15 -7.85 37.01
CA GLU A 276 20.86 -9.09 37.37
C GLU A 276 21.88 -9.49 36.30
N LEU A 277 21.50 -9.43 35.02
CA LEU A 277 22.43 -9.65 33.90
C LEU A 277 23.59 -8.66 33.90
N LYS A 278 23.39 -7.42 34.37
CA LYS A 278 24.45 -6.43 34.52
C LYS A 278 25.50 -6.86 35.54
N ALA A 279 25.06 -7.35 36.70
CA ALA A 279 25.97 -7.85 37.73
C ALA A 279 26.78 -9.04 37.21
N GLN A 280 26.12 -9.99 36.54
CA GLN A 280 26.77 -11.15 35.94
C GLN A 280 27.74 -10.78 34.81
N LEU A 281 27.37 -9.83 33.94
CA LEU A 281 28.24 -9.34 32.87
C LEU A 281 29.49 -8.63 33.44
N ALA A 282 29.35 -7.88 34.53
CA ALA A 282 30.49 -7.22 35.17
C ALA A 282 31.54 -8.24 35.64
N GLU A 283 31.11 -9.37 36.20
CA GLU A 283 31.98 -10.44 36.69
C GLU A 283 32.44 -11.44 35.62
N SER A 284 31.77 -11.46 34.46
CA SER A 284 32.10 -12.36 33.35
C SER A 284 33.56 -12.22 32.90
N THR A 285 34.21 -13.38 32.65
CA THR A 285 35.51 -13.48 31.98
C THR A 285 35.38 -13.84 30.51
N THR A 286 34.16 -14.12 30.03
CA THR A 286 33.83 -14.53 28.65
C THR A 286 32.74 -13.63 28.08
N ASP A 287 33.01 -12.33 28.02
CA ASP A 287 32.02 -11.28 27.74
C ASP A 287 31.31 -11.45 26.39
N SER A 288 32.02 -11.94 25.36
CA SER A 288 31.45 -12.19 24.03
C SER A 288 30.36 -13.27 24.05
N LEU A 289 30.64 -14.39 24.74
CA LEU A 289 29.70 -15.50 24.88
C LEU A 289 28.51 -15.09 25.76
N PHE A 290 28.78 -14.39 26.86
CA PHE A 290 27.73 -13.89 27.74
C PHE A 290 26.74 -13.00 26.97
N ALA A 291 27.27 -12.05 26.20
CA ALA A 291 26.46 -11.15 25.39
C ALA A 291 25.69 -11.91 24.30
N ALA A 292 26.34 -12.88 23.61
CA ALA A 292 25.69 -13.66 22.56
C ALA A 292 24.52 -14.54 23.07
N VAL A 293 24.60 -15.03 24.31
CA VAL A 293 23.54 -15.86 24.92
C VAL A 293 22.39 -15.02 25.46
N ASN A 294 22.69 -13.84 26.00
CA ASN A 294 21.71 -13.06 26.76
C ASN A 294 21.11 -11.89 26.00
N SER A 295 21.69 -11.47 24.88
CA SER A 295 21.23 -10.28 24.16
C SER A 295 20.20 -10.61 23.08
N ASP A 296 19.20 -9.74 22.92
CA ASP A 296 18.26 -9.83 21.80
C ASP A 296 18.90 -9.33 20.48
N THR A 297 19.96 -8.51 20.56
CA THR A 297 20.73 -8.07 19.39
C THR A 297 21.61 -9.20 18.81
N LYS A 298 21.48 -9.44 17.51
CA LYS A 298 22.20 -10.48 16.74
C LYS A 298 23.74 -10.45 16.87
N TYR A 299 24.35 -9.25 16.84
CA TYR A 299 25.80 -9.08 16.99
C TYR A 299 26.11 -8.14 18.17
N PRO A 300 26.06 -8.66 19.39
CA PRO A 300 26.13 -7.82 20.59
C PRO A 300 27.58 -7.47 20.99
N TYR A 301 28.58 -8.03 20.31
CA TYR A 301 30.01 -7.90 20.66
C TYR A 301 30.88 -7.48 19.46
N ILE A 302 30.77 -6.21 19.06
CA ILE A 302 31.51 -5.63 17.92
C ILE A 302 32.04 -4.24 18.25
N TYR A 303 33.01 -3.75 17.48
CA TYR A 303 33.44 -2.35 17.56
C TYR A 303 32.39 -1.44 16.92
N ARG A 304 32.06 -0.35 17.60
CA ARG A 304 31.18 0.71 17.09
C ARG A 304 31.80 2.08 17.37
N LYS A 305 31.56 3.04 16.49
CA LYS A 305 31.95 4.44 16.69
C LYS A 305 30.83 5.23 17.36
N LYS A 306 31.12 6.49 17.70
CA LYS A 306 30.13 7.38 18.30
C LYS A 306 28.94 7.58 17.37
N GLY A 307 27.73 7.44 17.89
CA GLY A 307 26.47 7.50 17.14
C GLY A 307 26.00 6.17 16.54
N GLU A 308 26.78 5.09 16.69
CA GLU A 308 26.36 3.74 16.27
C GLU A 308 25.79 2.89 17.42
N PHE A 309 25.83 3.40 18.66
CA PHE A 309 25.05 2.86 19.79
C PHE A 309 23.71 3.59 19.91
N SER A 310 22.79 3.07 20.74
CA SER A 310 21.60 3.83 21.13
C SER A 310 22.02 5.16 21.79
N PRO A 311 21.26 6.26 21.64
CA PRO A 311 21.68 7.57 22.16
C PRO A 311 22.02 7.57 23.66
N ALA A 312 21.28 6.77 24.44
CA ALA A 312 21.48 6.65 25.88
C ALA A 312 22.76 5.85 26.22
N LEU A 313 23.02 4.77 25.48
CA LEU A 313 24.20 3.94 25.70
C LEU A 313 25.48 4.59 25.15
N ASP A 314 25.39 5.27 24.01
CA ASP A 314 26.48 5.99 23.34
C ASP A 314 27.15 7.00 24.29
N SER A 315 26.32 7.77 25.00
CA SER A 315 26.77 8.76 25.98
C SER A 315 27.49 8.15 27.18
N LEU A 316 27.29 6.86 27.47
CA LEU A 316 27.93 6.17 28.59
C LEU A 316 29.22 5.46 28.14
N VAL A 317 29.15 4.65 27.08
CA VAL A 317 30.25 3.75 26.69
C VAL A 317 31.52 4.48 26.24
N PHE A 318 31.41 5.70 25.68
CA PHE A 318 32.58 6.50 25.30
C PHE A 318 33.21 7.28 26.46
N ASN A 319 32.50 7.41 27.58
CA ASN A 319 32.87 8.25 28.71
C ASN A 319 33.32 7.46 29.95
N VAL A 320 33.41 6.13 29.85
CA VAL A 320 33.89 5.26 30.94
C VAL A 320 35.19 4.54 30.57
N PRO A 321 36.01 4.15 31.56
CA PRO A 321 37.19 3.32 31.33
C PRO A 321 36.84 1.91 30.80
N VAL A 322 37.78 1.31 30.09
CA VAL A 322 37.73 -0.13 29.72
C VAL A 322 37.61 -0.98 30.99
N GLY A 323 36.77 -2.01 30.94
CA GLY A 323 36.38 -2.87 32.06
C GLY A 323 35.07 -2.44 32.75
N THR A 324 34.58 -1.22 32.48
CA THR A 324 33.37 -0.70 33.15
C THR A 324 32.10 -1.27 32.52
N THR A 325 31.16 -1.69 33.36
CA THR A 325 29.81 -2.09 32.94
C THR A 325 28.81 -0.97 33.23
N VAL A 326 28.17 -0.46 32.18
CA VAL A 326 27.22 0.67 32.21
C VAL A 326 25.78 0.22 31.96
N GLY A 327 24.82 1.12 32.21
CA GLY A 327 23.38 0.82 32.16
C GLY A 327 22.81 0.34 33.51
N PRO A 328 21.57 -0.19 33.56
CA PRO A 328 20.66 -0.29 32.42
C PRO A 328 20.12 1.08 31.99
N VAL A 329 20.09 1.32 30.68
CA VAL A 329 19.43 2.48 30.07
C VAL A 329 18.26 2.02 29.22
N LEU A 330 17.16 2.78 29.21
CA LEU A 330 16.02 2.52 28.33
C LEU A 330 16.20 3.34 27.05
N SER A 331 16.19 2.68 25.89
CA SER A 331 16.18 3.34 24.58
C SER A 331 15.29 2.54 23.64
N ASN A 332 14.46 3.21 22.83
CA ASN A 332 13.61 2.55 21.82
C ASN A 332 12.84 1.30 22.33
N GLY A 333 12.29 1.35 23.54
CA GLY A 333 11.50 0.26 24.13
C GLY A 333 12.31 -0.96 24.60
N ARG A 334 13.64 -0.87 24.65
CA ARG A 334 14.52 -1.92 25.19
C ARG A 334 15.41 -1.37 26.29
N PHE A 335 15.65 -2.20 27.29
CA PHE A 335 16.72 -1.91 28.23
C PHE A 335 18.04 -2.42 27.67
N GLU A 336 19.10 -1.64 27.86
CA GLU A 336 20.44 -1.97 27.38
C GLU A 336 21.46 -1.80 28.50
N ILE A 337 22.37 -2.76 28.61
CA ILE A 337 23.58 -2.70 29.42
C ILE A 337 24.78 -2.99 28.51
N ALA A 338 25.95 -2.46 28.88
CA ALA A 338 27.15 -2.76 28.13
C ALA A 338 28.39 -2.80 29.02
N LYS A 339 29.26 -3.78 28.80
CA LYS A 339 30.62 -3.78 29.35
C LYS A 339 31.59 -3.30 28.29
N VAL A 340 32.31 -2.22 28.57
CA VAL A 340 33.33 -1.68 27.67
C VAL A 340 34.54 -2.58 27.74
N VAL A 341 34.83 -3.32 26.67
CA VAL A 341 35.92 -4.31 26.64
C VAL A 341 37.18 -3.79 25.98
N SER A 342 37.04 -2.88 25.01
CA SER A 342 38.18 -2.24 24.34
C SER A 342 37.80 -0.86 23.81
N SER A 343 38.76 0.05 23.79
CA SER A 343 38.62 1.37 23.18
C SER A 343 39.90 1.69 22.43
N LYS A 344 39.80 2.00 21.13
CA LYS A 344 40.96 2.36 20.29
C LYS A 344 40.58 3.38 19.22
N VAL A 345 41.57 4.01 18.62
CA VAL A 345 41.38 4.81 17.40
C VAL A 345 41.66 3.90 16.20
N GLY A 346 40.78 3.90 15.21
CA GLY A 346 40.91 3.06 14.01
C GLY A 346 40.17 3.67 12.83
N PRO A 347 40.31 3.07 11.63
CA PRO A 347 39.71 3.62 10.43
C PRO A 347 38.18 3.53 10.46
N ASP A 348 37.52 4.50 9.82
CA ASP A 348 36.05 4.54 9.72
C ASP A 348 35.52 3.52 8.70
N SER A 349 36.31 3.26 7.65
CA SER A 349 36.03 2.25 6.64
C SER A 349 37.31 1.68 6.04
N VAL A 350 37.22 0.47 5.49
CA VAL A 350 38.32 -0.19 4.80
C VAL A 350 37.89 -0.60 3.39
N LYS A 351 38.82 -0.51 2.44
CA LYS A 351 38.66 -1.12 1.11
C LYS A 351 39.39 -2.46 1.14
N ALA A 352 38.69 -3.57 0.92
CA ALA A 352 39.31 -4.89 0.97
C ALA A 352 38.81 -5.84 -0.12
N SER A 353 39.61 -6.88 -0.35
CA SER A 353 39.28 -8.04 -1.17
C SER A 353 39.44 -9.31 -0.34
N HIS A 354 38.71 -10.37 -0.65
CA HIS A 354 38.84 -11.64 0.05
C HIS A 354 38.84 -12.88 -0.84
N ILE A 355 39.35 -13.98 -0.30
CA ILE A 355 39.24 -15.34 -0.84
C ILE A 355 38.63 -16.18 0.28
N LEU A 356 37.46 -16.78 0.02
CA LEU A 356 36.80 -17.67 0.97
C LEU A 356 37.12 -19.13 0.64
N LEU A 357 37.58 -19.88 1.63
CA LEU A 357 37.74 -21.33 1.54
C LEU A 357 36.70 -22.03 2.40
N ASN A 358 35.94 -22.95 1.81
CA ASN A 358 34.98 -23.78 2.52
C ASN A 358 35.68 -25.00 3.17
N PRO A 359 35.70 -25.13 4.51
CA PRO A 359 36.35 -26.26 5.17
C PRO A 359 35.83 -27.63 4.75
N ALA A 360 34.55 -27.73 4.36
CA ALA A 360 33.95 -28.99 3.92
C ALA A 360 34.59 -29.50 2.62
N THR A 361 34.91 -28.60 1.68
CA THR A 361 35.53 -28.96 0.40
C THR A 361 37.04 -29.14 0.51
N GLU A 362 37.68 -28.48 1.48
CA GLU A 362 39.12 -28.58 1.74
C GLU A 362 39.51 -29.77 2.64
N GLY A 363 38.53 -30.49 3.18
CA GLY A 363 38.76 -31.69 4.00
C GLY A 363 39.06 -31.40 5.47
N GLY A 364 38.48 -30.32 6.01
CA GLY A 364 38.55 -29.93 7.42
C GLY A 364 39.11 -28.52 7.63
N MET A 365 38.85 -27.98 8.83
CA MET A 365 39.27 -26.63 9.20
C MET A 365 40.80 -26.44 9.13
N ASP A 366 41.56 -27.42 9.62
CA ASP A 366 43.03 -27.38 9.62
C ASP A 366 43.60 -27.33 8.20
N LYS A 367 42.99 -28.06 7.26
CA LYS A 367 43.42 -28.06 5.85
C LYS A 367 43.06 -26.76 5.14
N ALA A 368 41.86 -26.23 5.38
CA ALA A 368 41.46 -24.93 4.88
C ALA A 368 42.40 -23.82 5.40
N GLN A 369 42.78 -23.88 6.68
CA GLN A 369 43.73 -22.93 7.27
C GLN A 369 45.13 -23.07 6.66
N ALA A 370 45.66 -24.28 6.52
CA ALA A 370 46.97 -24.50 5.90
C ALA A 370 47.02 -24.04 4.43
N LYS A 371 45.90 -24.20 3.71
CA LYS A 371 45.74 -23.71 2.34
C LYS A 371 45.65 -22.19 2.31
N ALA A 372 44.89 -21.57 3.21
CA ALA A 372 44.82 -20.12 3.36
C ALA A 372 46.20 -19.51 3.64
N ASP A 373 46.99 -20.12 4.52
CA ASP A 373 48.36 -19.67 4.81
C ASP A 373 49.28 -19.80 3.60
N SER A 374 49.07 -20.83 2.77
CA SER A 374 49.83 -21.02 1.53
C SER A 374 49.46 -19.97 0.48
N ILE A 375 48.16 -19.68 0.31
CA ILE A 375 47.66 -18.63 -0.58
C ILE A 375 48.17 -17.26 -0.11
N LYS A 376 48.09 -16.96 1.19
CA LYS A 376 48.64 -15.74 1.79
C LYS A 376 50.12 -15.55 1.42
N ARG A 377 50.95 -16.59 1.61
CA ARG A 377 52.39 -16.55 1.24
C ARG A 377 52.64 -16.32 -0.24
N LEU A 378 51.78 -16.83 -1.12
CA LEU A 378 51.88 -16.58 -2.56
C LEU A 378 51.61 -15.10 -2.87
N VAL A 379 50.56 -14.53 -2.28
CA VAL A 379 50.23 -13.11 -2.44
C VAL A 379 51.36 -12.22 -1.91
N GLU A 380 51.93 -12.55 -0.75
CA GLU A 380 53.07 -11.82 -0.16
C GLU A 380 54.34 -11.90 -1.02
N LYS A 381 54.48 -12.93 -1.85
CA LYS A 381 55.58 -13.09 -2.83
C LYS A 381 55.32 -12.37 -4.16
N GLY A 382 54.17 -11.69 -4.31
CA GLY A 382 53.82 -10.90 -5.49
C GLY A 382 52.84 -11.55 -6.45
N GLU A 383 52.29 -12.73 -6.12
CA GLU A 383 51.23 -13.34 -6.94
C GLU A 383 49.94 -12.51 -6.93
N SER A 384 49.21 -12.55 -8.04
CA SER A 384 47.97 -11.77 -8.18
C SER A 384 46.87 -12.31 -7.26
N PHE A 385 46.48 -11.49 -6.28
CA PHE A 385 45.35 -11.81 -5.39
C PHE A 385 44.07 -12.07 -6.18
N ALA A 386 43.81 -11.28 -7.22
CA ALA A 386 42.61 -11.43 -8.05
C ALA A 386 42.58 -12.78 -8.80
N ALA A 387 43.72 -13.22 -9.33
CA ALA A 387 43.81 -14.53 -9.99
C ALA A 387 43.57 -15.68 -9.00
N LEU A 388 44.18 -15.59 -7.81
CA LEU A 388 43.99 -16.58 -6.74
C LEU A 388 42.55 -16.59 -6.21
N ALA A 389 41.89 -15.43 -6.17
CA ALA A 389 40.49 -15.33 -5.78
C ALA A 389 39.57 -16.02 -6.79
N VAL A 390 39.74 -15.77 -8.09
CA VAL A 390 38.99 -16.45 -9.17
C VAL A 390 39.20 -17.96 -9.09
N GLN A 391 40.42 -18.40 -8.79
CA GLN A 391 40.77 -19.81 -8.76
C GLN A 391 40.26 -20.55 -7.52
N PHE A 392 40.34 -19.94 -6.34
CA PHE A 392 40.17 -20.65 -5.06
C PHE A 392 38.98 -20.19 -4.22
N SER A 393 38.41 -19.01 -4.47
CA SER A 393 37.31 -18.52 -3.64
C SER A 393 36.04 -19.34 -3.88
N THR A 394 35.35 -19.69 -2.79
CA THR A 394 34.02 -20.32 -2.82
C THR A 394 32.89 -19.31 -2.67
N ASP A 395 33.21 -18.02 -2.52
CA ASP A 395 32.22 -16.94 -2.58
C ASP A 395 32.03 -16.49 -4.03
N GLU A 396 31.07 -17.09 -4.73
CA GLU A 396 30.80 -16.85 -6.16
C GLU A 396 30.52 -15.37 -6.47
N GLY A 397 29.97 -14.61 -5.51
CA GLY A 397 29.62 -13.20 -5.71
C GLY A 397 30.83 -12.27 -5.84
N SER A 398 31.93 -12.55 -5.14
CA SER A 398 33.18 -11.77 -5.20
C SER A 398 34.26 -12.45 -6.06
N LYS A 399 34.25 -13.78 -6.15
CA LYS A 399 35.21 -14.60 -6.91
C LYS A 399 35.40 -14.10 -8.33
N ILE A 400 34.30 -13.87 -9.06
CA ILE A 400 34.29 -13.45 -10.46
C ILE A 400 35.03 -12.11 -10.64
N ASN A 401 35.02 -11.26 -9.62
CA ASN A 401 35.65 -9.93 -9.62
C ASN A 401 36.99 -9.91 -8.87
N GLY A 402 37.72 -11.04 -8.85
CA GLY A 402 39.02 -11.09 -8.18
C GLY A 402 38.96 -10.93 -6.66
N GLY A 403 37.81 -11.26 -6.06
CA GLY A 403 37.59 -11.19 -4.62
C GLY A 403 37.26 -9.80 -4.09
N GLU A 404 37.06 -8.78 -4.92
CA GLU A 404 36.82 -7.42 -4.44
C GLU A 404 35.48 -7.27 -3.69
N LEU A 405 35.53 -6.62 -2.51
CA LEU A 405 34.36 -6.31 -1.69
C LEU A 405 34.01 -4.81 -1.67
N GLY A 406 34.84 -3.98 -2.31
CA GLY A 406 34.71 -2.53 -2.27
C GLY A 406 35.07 -1.94 -0.90
N THR A 407 34.57 -0.72 -0.64
CA THR A 407 34.76 -0.01 0.63
C THR A 407 33.58 -0.29 1.56
N PHE A 408 33.86 -0.73 2.79
CA PHE A 408 32.82 -0.95 3.79
C PHE A 408 33.21 -0.38 5.16
N GLY A 409 32.20 0.14 5.87
CA GLY A 409 32.30 0.53 7.28
C GLY A 409 32.06 -0.65 8.22
N ARG A 410 32.19 -0.41 9.53
CA ARG A 410 31.89 -1.40 10.57
C ARG A 410 30.41 -1.79 10.60
N GLY A 411 30.12 -2.99 11.09
CA GLY A 411 28.78 -3.59 11.12
C GLY A 411 28.29 -4.17 9.79
N ARG A 412 29.12 -4.16 8.74
CA ARG A 412 28.75 -4.65 7.40
C ARG A 412 29.21 -6.08 7.13
N MET A 413 30.25 -6.54 7.83
CA MET A 413 30.83 -7.87 7.69
C MET A 413 30.63 -8.68 8.97
N VAL A 414 30.82 -10.00 8.90
CA VAL A 414 30.79 -10.84 10.10
C VAL A 414 31.93 -10.47 11.06
N PRO A 415 31.75 -10.58 12.40
CA PRO A 415 32.67 -9.99 13.37
C PRO A 415 34.14 -10.39 13.20
N ALA A 416 34.42 -11.68 12.97
CA ALA A 416 35.80 -12.17 12.84
C ALA A 416 36.50 -11.65 11.57
N PHE A 417 35.76 -11.51 10.47
CA PHE A 417 36.28 -10.92 9.24
C PHE A 417 36.53 -9.42 9.44
N GLU A 418 35.55 -8.72 10.02
CA GLU A 418 35.63 -7.29 10.25
C GLU A 418 36.79 -6.92 11.18
N ASP A 419 36.92 -7.60 12.32
CA ASP A 419 38.02 -7.38 13.26
C ASP A 419 39.38 -7.54 12.55
N ALA A 420 39.57 -8.59 11.75
CA ALA A 420 40.81 -8.82 11.01
C ALA A 420 41.08 -7.73 9.95
N ALA A 421 40.06 -7.34 9.18
CA ALA A 421 40.20 -6.33 8.13
C ALA A 421 40.51 -4.92 8.69
N PHE A 422 39.89 -4.55 9.80
CA PHE A 422 40.09 -3.23 10.41
C PHE A 422 41.34 -3.13 11.30
N ASP A 423 41.87 -4.25 11.77
CA ASP A 423 43.09 -4.29 12.60
C ASP A 423 44.37 -4.40 11.76
N ALA A 424 44.25 -4.89 10.52
CA ALA A 424 45.30 -4.90 9.51
C ALA A 424 45.60 -3.49 8.97
N ARG A 425 46.80 -3.26 8.44
CA ARG A 425 47.21 -2.00 7.81
C ARG A 425 46.94 -2.00 6.30
N LYS A 426 46.98 -0.83 5.69
CA LYS A 426 46.96 -0.70 4.23
C LYS A 426 48.08 -1.56 3.59
N GLY A 427 47.69 -2.45 2.69
CA GLY A 427 48.58 -3.37 1.99
C GLY A 427 48.67 -4.76 2.62
N ASP A 428 48.20 -4.94 3.86
CA ASP A 428 48.33 -6.20 4.58
C ASP A 428 47.41 -7.28 4.00
N VAL A 429 47.88 -8.53 4.11
CA VAL A 429 47.09 -9.74 3.85
C VAL A 429 46.97 -10.53 5.15
N VAL A 430 45.74 -10.73 5.62
CA VAL A 430 45.44 -11.42 6.88
C VAL A 430 44.52 -12.60 6.66
N VAL A 431 44.50 -13.53 7.60
CA VAL A 431 43.59 -14.69 7.55
C VAL A 431 42.65 -14.62 8.74
N ALA A 432 41.36 -14.83 8.50
CA ALA A 432 40.32 -14.84 9.51
C ALA A 432 39.41 -16.06 9.34
N THR A 433 38.95 -16.61 10.45
CA THR A 433 37.97 -17.72 10.44
C THR A 433 36.59 -17.18 10.80
N SER A 434 35.56 -17.58 10.05
CA SER A 434 34.17 -17.31 10.42
C SER A 434 33.28 -18.52 10.19
N GLN A 435 32.00 -18.40 10.51
CA GLN A 435 30.98 -19.42 10.23
C GLN A 435 30.87 -19.81 8.74
N PHE A 436 31.38 -18.97 7.82
CA PHE A 436 31.39 -19.25 6.39
C PHE A 436 32.65 -19.99 5.92
N GLY A 437 33.67 -20.12 6.76
CA GLY A 437 34.95 -20.76 6.42
C GLY A 437 36.17 -19.91 6.75
N VAL A 438 37.27 -20.15 6.02
CA VAL A 438 38.54 -19.44 6.20
C VAL A 438 38.67 -18.35 5.13
N HIS A 439 38.88 -17.11 5.56
CA HIS A 439 38.95 -15.92 4.73
C HIS A 439 40.39 -15.46 4.65
N ILE A 440 40.92 -15.30 3.44
CA ILE A 440 42.16 -14.56 3.19
C ILE A 440 41.75 -13.16 2.76
N ILE A 441 42.14 -12.14 3.51
CA ILE A 441 41.68 -10.77 3.36
C ILE A 441 42.86 -9.89 2.98
N LYS A 442 42.75 -9.14 1.88
CA LYS A 442 43.72 -8.12 1.48
C LYS A 442 43.13 -6.73 1.68
N VAL A 443 43.75 -5.92 2.52
CA VAL A 443 43.32 -4.54 2.79
C VAL A 443 43.99 -3.58 1.83
N ALA A 444 43.24 -3.04 0.88
CA ALA A 444 43.74 -2.14 -0.15
C ALA A 444 43.86 -0.69 0.36
N ASP A 445 42.95 -0.24 1.21
CA ASP A 445 42.98 1.12 1.78
C ASP A 445 42.23 1.25 3.11
N GLN A 446 42.54 2.32 3.84
CA GLN A 446 41.87 2.72 5.08
C GLN A 446 41.42 4.17 4.96
N ILE A 447 40.17 4.46 5.30
CA ILE A 447 39.54 5.76 5.08
C ILE A 447 38.94 6.26 6.39
N GLY A 448 39.23 7.52 6.73
CA GLY A 448 38.79 8.13 7.98
C GLY A 448 39.52 7.57 9.21
N SER A 449 39.29 8.17 10.37
CA SER A 449 39.86 7.71 11.63
C SER A 449 39.08 8.28 12.79
N SER A 450 38.50 7.39 13.61
CA SER A 450 37.72 7.78 14.77
C SER A 450 37.96 6.85 15.95
N ARG A 451 37.58 7.32 17.15
CA ARG A 451 37.57 6.47 18.34
C ARG A 451 36.42 5.48 18.22
N VAL A 452 36.75 4.20 18.35
CA VAL A 452 35.82 3.07 18.35
C VAL A 452 35.89 2.33 19.68
N VAL A 453 34.74 1.84 20.13
CA VAL A 453 34.59 1.09 21.38
C VAL A 453 34.03 -0.29 21.05
N LYS A 454 34.67 -1.35 21.55
CA LYS A 454 34.11 -2.69 21.61
C LYS A 454 33.44 -2.86 22.94
N ALA A 455 32.15 -3.14 22.92
CA ALA A 455 31.39 -3.42 24.12
C ALA A 455 30.62 -4.73 23.96
N ALA A 456 30.50 -5.47 25.06
CA ALA A 456 29.57 -6.57 25.21
C ALA A 456 28.22 -6.00 25.62
N ILE A 457 27.27 -5.94 24.67
CA ILE A 457 25.93 -5.39 24.88
C ILE A 457 24.97 -6.51 25.23
N VAL A 458 24.19 -6.33 26.28
CA VAL A 458 23.00 -7.14 26.51
C VAL A 458 21.81 -6.20 26.47
N ASP A 459 20.91 -6.42 25.51
CA ASP A 459 19.64 -5.72 25.42
C ASP A 459 18.46 -6.67 25.55
N LYS A 460 17.41 -6.17 26.20
CA LYS A 460 16.14 -6.85 26.38
C LYS A 460 15.00 -5.94 25.96
N GLN A 461 14.24 -6.38 24.96
CA GLN A 461 13.02 -5.70 24.55
C GLN A 461 11.99 -5.78 25.67
N VAL A 462 11.31 -4.66 25.95
CA VAL A 462 10.14 -4.67 26.82
C VAL A 462 8.98 -5.26 26.03
N THR A 463 8.57 -6.46 26.41
CA THR A 463 7.42 -7.17 25.84
C THR A 463 6.35 -7.38 26.90
N SER A 464 5.13 -7.64 26.47
CA SER A 464 4.02 -7.93 27.35
C SER A 464 4.24 -9.28 28.03
N GLY A 465 4.20 -9.29 29.37
CA GLY A 465 4.26 -10.51 30.14
C GLY A 465 2.98 -11.33 29.97
N ARG A 466 3.06 -12.61 30.35
CA ARG A 466 1.92 -13.52 30.32
C ARG A 466 0.71 -12.98 31.09
N GLU A 467 0.93 -12.38 32.25
CA GLU A 467 -0.12 -11.82 33.10
C GLU A 467 -0.86 -10.66 32.40
N THR A 468 -0.13 -9.81 31.68
CA THR A 468 -0.71 -8.71 30.89
C THR A 468 -1.55 -9.24 29.73
N MET A 469 -1.03 -10.23 28.99
CA MET A 469 -1.73 -10.89 27.88
C MET A 469 -3.01 -11.59 28.38
N ASP A 470 -2.88 -12.40 29.44
CA ASP A 470 -4.01 -13.12 30.05
C ASP A 470 -5.07 -12.15 30.57
N ALA A 471 -4.69 -11.02 31.17
CA ALA A 471 -5.63 -10.00 31.64
C ALA A 471 -6.42 -9.34 30.49
N ALA A 472 -5.75 -9.01 29.38
CA ALA A 472 -6.40 -8.44 28.21
C ALA A 472 -7.32 -9.46 27.52
N TYR A 473 -6.87 -10.71 27.37
CA TYR A 473 -7.67 -11.79 26.80
C TYR A 473 -8.90 -12.13 27.65
N ASN A 474 -8.77 -12.12 28.98
CA ASN A 474 -9.90 -12.34 29.88
C ASN A 474 -10.98 -11.25 29.74
N LYS A 475 -10.58 -9.97 29.62
CA LYS A 475 -11.51 -8.88 29.33
C LYS A 475 -12.18 -9.04 27.97
N ALA A 476 -11.42 -9.46 26.95
CA ALA A 476 -11.97 -9.75 25.63
C ALA A 476 -13.01 -10.88 25.69
N THR A 477 -12.73 -11.92 26.47
CA THR A 477 -13.62 -13.08 26.68
C THR A 477 -14.89 -12.69 27.44
N GLU A 478 -14.78 -11.87 28.48
CA GLU A 478 -15.94 -11.36 29.22
C GLU A 478 -16.84 -10.50 28.34
N PHE A 479 -16.26 -9.60 27.55
CA PHE A 479 -17.00 -8.81 26.58
C PHE A 479 -17.67 -9.71 25.55
N PHE A 480 -16.90 -10.56 24.87
CA PHE A 480 -17.38 -11.47 23.83
C PHE A 480 -18.53 -12.37 24.32
N GLY A 481 -18.40 -12.96 25.51
CA GLY A 481 -19.43 -13.83 26.10
C GLY A 481 -20.72 -13.13 26.49
N ALA A 482 -20.71 -11.80 26.69
CA ALA A 482 -21.88 -11.01 27.04
C ALA A 482 -22.65 -10.49 25.80
N LEU A 483 -22.11 -10.67 24.59
CA LEU A 483 -22.68 -10.08 23.38
C LEU A 483 -23.84 -10.87 22.76
N ASN A 484 -24.74 -10.13 22.12
CA ASN A 484 -25.72 -10.58 21.15
C ASN A 484 -25.87 -9.51 20.05
N LYS A 485 -26.56 -9.82 18.94
CA LYS A 485 -26.62 -8.94 17.76
C LYS A 485 -27.11 -7.50 18.05
N GLY A 486 -27.81 -7.28 19.17
CA GLY A 486 -28.41 -5.99 19.53
C GLY A 486 -27.67 -5.17 20.59
N ASN A 487 -26.78 -5.76 21.39
CA ASN A 487 -26.28 -5.12 22.62
C ASN A 487 -24.82 -4.66 22.58
N PHE A 488 -24.17 -4.65 21.41
CA PHE A 488 -22.72 -4.38 21.30
C PHE A 488 -22.28 -3.06 21.97
N GLN A 489 -22.90 -1.95 21.57
CA GLN A 489 -22.58 -0.61 22.12
C GLN A 489 -22.94 -0.49 23.60
N GLU A 490 -24.08 -1.05 24.01
CA GLU A 490 -24.55 -1.01 25.39
C GLU A 490 -23.60 -1.78 26.32
N THR A 491 -23.23 -3.00 25.94
CA THR A 491 -22.31 -3.86 26.70
C THR A 491 -20.93 -3.21 26.81
N ALA A 492 -20.42 -2.64 25.72
CA ALA A 492 -19.15 -1.93 25.74
C ALA A 492 -19.20 -0.75 26.73
N THR A 493 -20.29 0.03 26.70
CA THR A 493 -20.47 1.17 27.61
C THR A 493 -20.56 0.72 29.08
N GLN A 494 -21.29 -0.36 29.38
CA GLN A 494 -21.42 -0.94 30.72
C GLN A 494 -20.07 -1.43 31.27
N GLN A 495 -19.21 -1.98 30.41
CA GLN A 495 -17.87 -2.45 30.77
C GLN A 495 -16.78 -1.36 30.67
N GLY A 496 -17.15 -0.10 30.36
CA GLY A 496 -16.21 1.01 30.23
C GLY A 496 -15.26 0.92 29.02
N LEU A 497 -15.67 0.19 27.98
CA LEU A 497 -14.93 -0.04 26.75
C LEU A 497 -15.30 0.98 25.67
N SER A 498 -14.30 1.41 24.90
CA SER A 498 -14.49 2.32 23.77
C SER A 498 -14.82 1.55 22.49
N VAL A 499 -15.95 1.86 21.87
CA VAL A 499 -16.30 1.34 20.55
C VAL A 499 -15.70 2.22 19.48
N LEU A 500 -14.86 1.63 18.62
CA LEU A 500 -14.28 2.26 17.45
C LEU A 500 -15.14 1.96 16.21
N LYS A 501 -15.17 2.90 15.27
CA LYS A 501 -15.90 2.76 14.00
C LYS A 501 -14.93 2.83 12.85
N ALA A 502 -14.97 1.84 11.97
CA ALA A 502 -14.21 1.81 10.73
C ALA A 502 -15.19 1.65 9.56
N ASP A 503 -15.17 2.61 8.65
CA ASP A 503 -16.01 2.64 7.45
C ASP A 503 -15.15 2.46 6.19
N ASN A 504 -15.79 2.04 5.10
CA ASN A 504 -15.15 1.83 3.79
C ASN A 504 -14.00 0.80 3.84
N ILE A 505 -14.11 -0.21 4.70
CA ILE A 505 -13.14 -1.30 4.82
C ILE A 505 -13.15 -2.10 3.53
N THR A 506 -11.99 -2.17 2.87
CA THR A 506 -11.82 -2.93 1.63
C THR A 506 -11.46 -4.39 1.92
N ALA A 507 -11.56 -5.22 0.88
CA ALA A 507 -11.25 -6.64 0.98
C ALA A 507 -9.79 -6.94 1.36
N LEU A 508 -8.85 -5.99 1.27
CA LEU A 508 -7.42 -6.22 1.57
C LEU A 508 -6.91 -5.35 2.71
N GLU A 509 -7.83 -4.79 3.50
CA GLU A 509 -7.49 -3.96 4.65
C GLU A 509 -6.68 -4.77 5.68
N THR A 510 -5.63 -4.16 6.21
CA THR A 510 -4.79 -4.76 7.28
C THR A 510 -4.78 -3.91 8.55
N MET A 511 -5.41 -2.73 8.50
CA MET A 511 -5.42 -1.76 9.58
C MET A 511 -6.83 -1.19 9.77
N LEU A 512 -7.36 -1.26 10.99
CA LEU A 512 -8.62 -0.60 11.37
C LEU A 512 -8.33 0.51 12.37
N MET A 513 -8.51 1.77 11.97
CA MET A 513 -8.29 2.95 12.82
C MET A 513 -6.92 2.94 13.54
N GLY A 514 -5.85 2.55 12.84
CA GLY A 514 -4.49 2.46 13.40
C GLY A 514 -4.21 1.20 14.21
N THR A 515 -5.13 0.25 14.25
CA THR A 515 -4.92 -1.09 14.84
C THR A 515 -4.68 -2.10 13.73
N GLU A 516 -3.53 -2.78 13.76
CA GLU A 516 -3.28 -3.93 12.89
C GLU A 516 -4.26 -5.04 13.23
N VAL A 517 -4.90 -5.60 12.21
CA VAL A 517 -5.90 -6.66 12.38
C VAL A 517 -5.50 -7.91 11.61
N PRO A 518 -5.85 -9.10 12.13
CA PRO A 518 -5.54 -10.33 11.42
C PRO A 518 -6.43 -10.43 10.19
N ARG A 519 -5.94 -11.15 9.19
CA ARG A 519 -6.64 -11.25 7.90
C ARG A 519 -8.01 -11.90 8.04
N GLU A 520 -8.10 -12.85 8.95
CA GLU A 520 -9.28 -13.63 9.26
C GLU A 520 -10.45 -12.74 9.73
N LEU A 521 -10.18 -11.64 10.44
CA LEU A 521 -11.21 -10.69 10.87
C LEU A 521 -11.86 -10.01 9.66
N VAL A 522 -11.04 -9.56 8.71
CA VAL A 522 -11.54 -8.88 7.51
C VAL A 522 -12.26 -9.87 6.60
N ARG A 523 -11.75 -11.10 6.46
CA ARG A 523 -12.46 -12.15 5.72
C ARG A 523 -13.84 -12.44 6.34
N TRP A 524 -13.91 -12.61 7.66
CA TRP A 524 -15.17 -12.77 8.38
C TRP A 524 -16.14 -11.62 8.08
N ALA A 525 -15.67 -10.37 8.12
CA ALA A 525 -16.51 -9.21 7.81
C ALA A 525 -17.09 -9.23 6.39
N PHE A 526 -16.39 -9.83 5.43
CA PHE A 526 -16.86 -9.98 4.05
C PHE A 526 -17.85 -11.15 3.86
N GLU A 527 -17.83 -12.15 4.74
CA GLU A 527 -18.73 -13.30 4.71
C GLU A 527 -19.97 -13.13 5.61
N ALA A 528 -19.90 -12.25 6.61
CA ALA A 528 -20.94 -12.03 7.60
C ALA A 528 -22.13 -11.19 7.11
N ASP A 529 -23.28 -11.37 7.75
CA ASP A 529 -24.48 -10.56 7.53
C ASP A 529 -24.48 -9.30 8.40
N LYS A 530 -25.18 -8.25 7.93
CA LYS A 530 -25.31 -7.00 8.70
C LYS A 530 -25.90 -7.30 10.09
N GLY A 531 -25.19 -6.85 11.12
CA GLY A 531 -25.54 -7.02 12.53
C GLY A 531 -24.85 -8.20 13.21
N ASP A 532 -24.15 -9.05 12.46
CA ASP A 532 -23.36 -10.14 13.01
C ASP A 532 -22.19 -9.61 13.85
N ILE A 533 -21.84 -10.38 14.87
CA ILE A 533 -20.65 -10.19 15.70
C ILE A 533 -19.63 -11.24 15.28
N THR A 534 -18.35 -10.95 15.50
CA THR A 534 -17.27 -11.90 15.27
C THR A 534 -17.60 -13.27 15.84
N ASP A 535 -17.22 -14.32 15.12
CA ASP A 535 -17.40 -15.72 15.52
C ASP A 535 -16.38 -16.18 16.57
N GLN A 536 -15.30 -15.42 16.72
CA GLN A 536 -14.24 -15.61 17.70
C GLN A 536 -13.63 -14.27 18.11
N ILE A 537 -12.70 -14.32 19.06
CA ILE A 537 -11.83 -13.19 19.39
C ILE A 537 -10.65 -13.24 18.43
N TYR A 538 -10.44 -12.17 17.69
CA TYR A 538 -9.38 -12.07 16.70
C TYR A 538 -8.11 -11.47 17.35
N GLU A 539 -6.97 -12.14 17.20
CA GLU A 539 -5.70 -11.74 17.83
C GLU A 539 -4.75 -11.12 16.79
N SER A 540 -4.04 -10.06 17.19
CA SER A 540 -3.03 -9.38 16.39
C SER A 540 -1.91 -8.88 17.32
N ASP A 541 -0.75 -9.55 17.29
CA ASP A 541 0.39 -9.28 18.17
C ASP A 541 0.00 -9.23 19.66
N ASN A 542 -0.12 -8.04 20.24
CA ASN A 542 -0.51 -7.82 21.63
C ASN A 542 -1.94 -7.28 21.78
N LYS A 543 -2.81 -7.49 20.78
CA LYS A 543 -4.18 -6.96 20.77
C LYS A 543 -5.19 -8.05 20.48
N TYR A 544 -6.34 -7.93 21.13
CA TYR A 544 -7.51 -8.76 20.86
C TYR A 544 -8.65 -7.88 20.35
N VAL A 545 -9.35 -8.35 19.33
CA VAL A 545 -10.39 -7.58 18.63
C VAL A 545 -11.69 -8.38 18.60
N VAL A 546 -12.76 -7.71 19.02
CA VAL A 546 -14.13 -8.19 18.89
C VAL A 546 -14.90 -7.14 18.10
N ALA A 547 -15.57 -7.55 17.03
CA ALA A 547 -16.20 -6.63 16.09
C ALA A 547 -17.65 -7.00 15.77
N ARG A 548 -18.37 -6.05 15.21
CA ARG A 548 -19.74 -6.17 14.71
C ARG A 548 -19.83 -5.54 13.34
N LEU A 549 -20.46 -6.23 12.40
CA LEU A 549 -20.71 -5.71 11.07
C LEU A 549 -21.90 -4.74 11.08
N THR A 550 -21.67 -3.48 10.75
CA THR A 550 -22.70 -2.42 10.78
C THR A 550 -23.17 -2.01 9.38
N GLY A 551 -22.37 -2.25 8.34
CA GLY A 551 -22.70 -1.85 6.98
C GLY A 551 -22.09 -2.74 5.90
N ILE A 552 -22.87 -3.01 4.86
CA ILE A 552 -22.43 -3.67 3.63
C ILE A 552 -22.74 -2.72 2.48
N ARG A 553 -21.71 -2.29 1.77
CA ARG A 553 -21.83 -1.41 0.59
C ARG A 553 -21.35 -2.18 -0.62
N LYS A 554 -22.30 -2.71 -1.40
CA LYS A 554 -21.98 -3.46 -2.63
C LYS A 554 -21.42 -2.52 -3.69
N LYS A 555 -20.65 -3.08 -4.62
CA LYS A 555 -20.22 -2.36 -5.84
C LYS A 555 -21.45 -1.91 -6.65
N GLY A 556 -21.36 -0.75 -7.28
CA GLY A 556 -22.40 -0.18 -8.13
C GLY A 556 -23.19 0.94 -7.45
N GLN A 557 -24.42 1.16 -7.89
CA GLN A 557 -25.26 2.22 -7.35
C GLN A 557 -25.75 1.84 -5.94
N LEU A 558 -25.36 2.62 -4.93
CA LEU A 558 -25.85 2.41 -3.56
C LEU A 558 -27.30 2.86 -3.43
N PRO A 559 -28.17 2.09 -2.76
CA PRO A 559 -29.54 2.51 -2.50
C PRO A 559 -29.59 3.68 -1.50
N LEU A 560 -30.67 4.46 -1.54
CA LEU A 560 -30.87 5.63 -0.67
C LEU A 560 -30.69 5.28 0.82
N GLU A 561 -31.22 4.14 1.23
CA GLU A 561 -31.17 3.63 2.59
C GLU A 561 -29.72 3.44 3.08
N ALA A 562 -28.80 3.09 2.18
CA ALA A 562 -27.38 2.88 2.52
C ALA A 562 -26.59 4.19 2.70
N VAL A 563 -27.04 5.28 2.07
CA VAL A 563 -26.37 6.60 2.08
C VAL A 563 -27.11 7.65 2.90
N LYS A 564 -28.28 7.30 3.45
CA LYS A 564 -29.18 8.23 4.15
C LYS A 564 -28.51 8.96 5.31
N ALA A 565 -27.72 8.25 6.11
CA ALA A 565 -26.96 8.83 7.22
C ALA A 565 -25.88 9.82 6.71
N ASP A 566 -25.18 9.45 5.63
CA ASP A 566 -24.12 10.27 5.04
C ASP A 566 -24.64 11.61 4.49
N ILE A 567 -25.88 11.62 3.97
CA ILE A 567 -26.48 12.80 3.33
C ILE A 567 -27.37 13.62 4.26
N GLU A 568 -27.64 13.15 5.49
CA GLU A 568 -28.63 13.77 6.39
C GLU A 568 -28.36 15.26 6.62
N SER A 569 -27.10 15.63 6.89
CA SER A 569 -26.72 17.04 7.10
C SER A 569 -26.99 17.90 5.86
N VAL A 570 -26.71 17.37 4.66
CA VAL A 570 -26.93 18.10 3.40
C VAL A 570 -28.42 18.24 3.11
N VAL A 571 -29.21 17.18 3.34
CA VAL A 571 -30.67 17.21 3.17
C VAL A 571 -31.31 18.18 4.18
N ARG A 572 -30.83 18.20 5.43
CA ARG A 572 -31.24 19.16 6.46
C ARG A 572 -31.05 20.60 5.98
N ASN A 573 -29.85 20.91 5.46
CA ASN A 573 -29.56 22.24 4.92
C ASN A 573 -30.43 22.58 3.72
N ARG A 574 -30.76 21.62 2.86
CA ARG A 574 -31.70 21.81 1.75
C ARG A 574 -33.12 22.15 2.24
N VAL A 575 -33.61 21.53 3.29
CA VAL A 575 -34.91 21.87 3.90
C VAL A 575 -34.88 23.27 4.50
N LYS A 576 -33.81 23.63 5.21
CA LYS A 576 -33.60 25.01 5.71
C LYS A 576 -33.55 26.01 4.55
N ALA A 577 -32.88 25.68 3.46
CA ALA A 577 -32.81 26.51 2.26
C ALA A 577 -34.21 26.79 1.68
N LYS A 578 -35.10 25.80 1.58
CA LYS A 578 -36.49 26.00 1.12
C LYS A 578 -37.20 27.11 1.93
N LYS A 579 -37.04 27.11 3.25
CA LYS A 579 -37.62 28.13 4.16
C LYS A 579 -36.98 29.51 3.96
N LEU A 580 -35.65 29.56 3.92
CA LEU A 580 -34.90 30.81 3.77
C LEU A 580 -35.09 31.44 2.37
N ILE A 581 -35.22 30.63 1.32
CA ILE A 581 -35.56 31.11 -0.03
C ILE A 581 -36.93 31.79 -0.03
N ALA A 582 -37.93 31.21 0.63
CA ALA A 582 -39.25 31.83 0.73
C ALA A 582 -39.19 33.19 1.43
N GLN A 583 -38.44 33.29 2.54
CA GLN A 583 -38.21 34.55 3.25
C GLN A 583 -37.48 35.58 2.37
N ALA A 584 -36.42 35.16 1.69
CA ALA A 584 -35.62 36.00 0.81
C ALA A 584 -36.44 36.49 -0.40
N THR A 585 -37.28 35.64 -0.98
CA THR A 585 -38.19 35.99 -2.08
C THR A 585 -39.24 37.00 -1.63
N GLU A 586 -39.81 36.83 -0.44
CA GLU A 586 -40.77 37.80 0.10
C GLU A 586 -40.12 39.17 0.31
N ALA A 587 -38.92 39.21 0.90
CA ALA A 587 -38.17 40.46 1.07
C ALA A 587 -37.83 41.13 -0.28
N ALA A 588 -37.55 40.34 -1.32
CA ALA A 588 -37.26 40.83 -2.66
C ALA A 588 -38.47 41.47 -3.37
N LYS A 589 -39.71 41.16 -2.97
CA LYS A 589 -40.91 41.74 -3.61
C LYS A 589 -40.93 43.27 -3.45
N GLY A 590 -40.97 43.97 -4.59
CA GLY A 590 -41.00 45.44 -4.63
C GLY A 590 -39.72 46.13 -4.18
N ALA A 591 -38.61 45.39 -4.02
CA ALA A 591 -37.29 45.96 -3.80
C ALA A 591 -36.50 45.98 -5.13
N ASN A 592 -35.79 47.07 -5.40
CA ASN A 592 -35.01 47.26 -6.62
C ASN A 592 -33.49 47.16 -6.39
N THR A 593 -33.04 47.20 -5.14
CA THR A 593 -31.62 47.12 -4.77
C THR A 593 -31.41 46.14 -3.62
N LEU A 594 -30.21 45.57 -3.52
CA LEU A 594 -29.84 44.65 -2.46
C LEU A 594 -29.91 45.30 -1.08
N ALA A 595 -29.61 46.59 -0.95
CA ALA A 595 -29.74 47.34 0.29
C ALA A 595 -31.19 47.36 0.82
N GLN A 596 -32.18 47.52 -0.05
CA GLN A 596 -33.60 47.48 0.33
C GLN A 596 -34.03 46.09 0.81
N ILE A 597 -33.51 45.04 0.13
CA ILE A 597 -33.76 43.65 0.50
C ILE A 597 -33.12 43.35 1.86
N GLY A 598 -31.86 43.77 2.05
CA GLY A 598 -31.13 43.64 3.30
C GLY A 598 -31.88 44.32 4.46
N GLN A 599 -32.37 45.55 4.26
CA GLN A 599 -33.15 46.26 5.28
C GLN A 599 -34.40 45.47 5.71
N LYS A 600 -35.15 44.91 4.76
CA LYS A 600 -36.33 44.07 5.06
C LYS A 600 -35.97 42.77 5.78
N LEU A 601 -34.77 42.24 5.56
CA LEU A 601 -34.24 41.05 6.22
C LEU A 601 -33.49 41.36 7.53
N GLY A 602 -33.32 42.63 7.89
CA GLY A 602 -32.49 43.03 9.03
C GLY A 602 -31.00 42.72 8.84
N LYS A 603 -30.52 42.76 7.60
CA LYS A 603 -29.14 42.44 7.21
C LYS A 603 -28.51 43.59 6.42
N THR A 604 -27.23 43.82 6.64
CA THR A 604 -26.43 44.74 5.83
C THR A 604 -25.76 43.97 4.70
N PRO A 605 -25.82 44.43 3.44
CA PRO A 605 -25.05 43.83 2.35
C PRO A 605 -23.55 43.81 2.67
N VAL A 606 -22.90 42.70 2.34
CA VAL A 606 -21.46 42.50 2.53
C VAL A 606 -20.77 42.55 1.17
N LEU A 607 -19.69 43.30 1.08
CA LEU A 607 -18.91 43.42 -0.15
C LEU A 607 -17.95 42.23 -0.30
N ALA A 608 -17.95 41.62 -1.48
CA ALA A 608 -16.96 40.66 -1.94
C ALA A 608 -16.25 41.21 -3.18
N GLU A 609 -14.93 41.32 -3.12
CA GLU A 609 -14.11 41.90 -4.18
C GLU A 609 -13.11 40.89 -4.74
N ASN A 610 -12.73 41.11 -5.99
CA ASN A 610 -11.69 40.37 -6.70
C ASN A 610 -11.97 38.86 -6.81
N ILE A 611 -13.24 38.48 -6.96
CA ILE A 611 -13.64 37.08 -7.08
C ILE A 611 -13.46 36.62 -8.52
N VAL A 612 -12.82 35.48 -8.72
CA VAL A 612 -12.64 34.85 -10.04
C VAL A 612 -13.53 33.61 -10.16
N PHE A 613 -14.02 33.33 -11.37
CA PHE A 613 -14.89 32.17 -11.60
C PHE A 613 -14.16 30.84 -11.36
N ALA A 614 -12.88 30.76 -11.74
CA ALA A 614 -12.06 29.56 -11.58
C ALA A 614 -11.73 29.20 -10.12
N ASN A 615 -11.93 30.13 -9.17
CA ASN A 615 -11.77 29.89 -7.74
C ASN A 615 -12.95 30.53 -6.98
N PRO A 616 -14.10 29.84 -6.92
CA PRO A 616 -15.36 30.39 -6.40
C PRO A 616 -15.41 30.42 -4.87
N VAL A 617 -14.40 31.01 -4.23
CA VAL A 617 -14.30 31.19 -2.78
C VAL A 617 -14.63 32.63 -2.44
N ILE A 618 -15.57 32.84 -1.52
CA ILE A 618 -15.90 34.16 -0.98
C ILE A 618 -15.08 34.37 0.31
N PRO A 619 -14.18 35.37 0.38
CA PRO A 619 -13.38 35.64 1.57
C PRO A 619 -14.23 35.82 2.84
N GLY A 620 -13.80 35.18 3.93
CA GLY A 620 -14.53 35.21 5.21
C GLY A 620 -15.79 34.33 5.25
N VAL A 621 -16.07 33.56 4.19
CA VAL A 621 -17.22 32.65 4.11
C VAL A 621 -16.75 31.22 3.82
N ALA A 622 -16.78 30.79 2.57
CA ALA A 622 -16.44 29.44 2.13
C ALA A 622 -16.36 29.39 0.59
N GLN A 623 -16.12 28.19 0.05
CA GLN A 623 -16.34 27.90 -1.36
C GLN A 623 -17.85 27.87 -1.68
N GLU A 624 -18.29 28.72 -2.61
CA GLU A 624 -19.70 28.98 -2.92
C GLU A 624 -19.97 28.94 -4.43
N ASN A 625 -19.85 27.76 -5.03
CA ASN A 625 -19.91 27.54 -6.48
C ASN A 625 -21.18 28.14 -7.14
N ALA A 626 -22.37 27.90 -6.56
CA ALA A 626 -23.64 28.38 -7.12
C ALA A 626 -23.78 29.91 -7.02
N VAL A 627 -23.29 30.50 -5.93
CA VAL A 627 -23.36 31.94 -5.66
C VAL A 627 -22.44 32.70 -6.62
N VAL A 628 -21.17 32.27 -6.72
CA VAL A 628 -20.20 32.88 -7.65
C VAL A 628 -20.64 32.65 -9.10
N GLY A 629 -21.12 31.45 -9.43
CA GLY A 629 -21.67 31.18 -10.76
C GLY A 629 -22.85 32.09 -11.11
N THR A 630 -23.73 32.36 -10.15
CA THR A 630 -24.83 33.32 -10.32
C THR A 630 -24.29 34.73 -10.52
N ALA A 631 -23.31 35.19 -9.72
CA ALA A 631 -22.71 36.50 -9.87
C ALA A 631 -22.14 36.71 -11.29
N PHE A 632 -21.40 35.76 -11.84
CA PHE A 632 -20.84 35.85 -13.19
C PHE A 632 -21.89 35.83 -14.32
N GLY A 633 -23.10 35.33 -14.04
CA GLY A 633 -24.23 35.34 -14.98
C GLY A 633 -25.14 36.57 -14.89
N LEU A 634 -24.95 37.45 -13.90
CA LEU A 634 -25.81 38.61 -13.67
C LEU A 634 -25.35 39.86 -14.42
N GLN A 635 -26.32 40.71 -14.75
CA GLN A 635 -26.05 42.08 -15.15
C GLN A 635 -25.73 42.94 -13.92
N PRO A 636 -24.76 43.87 -13.99
CA PRO A 636 -24.45 44.76 -12.88
C PRO A 636 -25.66 45.57 -12.41
N LYS A 637 -25.71 45.87 -11.10
CA LYS A 637 -26.73 46.68 -10.43
C LYS A 637 -28.14 46.08 -10.47
N GLN A 638 -28.25 44.76 -10.62
CA GLN A 638 -29.49 44.03 -10.44
C GLN A 638 -29.34 42.93 -9.39
N PRO A 639 -30.18 42.90 -8.35
CA PRO A 639 -30.21 41.80 -7.39
C PRO A 639 -30.59 40.47 -8.07
N SER A 640 -29.94 39.40 -7.63
CA SER A 640 -30.24 38.04 -8.04
C SER A 640 -31.58 37.57 -7.48
N LYS A 641 -32.10 36.47 -8.04
CA LYS A 641 -33.02 35.63 -7.27
C LYS A 641 -32.27 34.98 -6.09
N PRO A 642 -32.95 34.55 -5.02
CA PRO A 642 -32.28 33.81 -3.95
C PRO A 642 -31.58 32.56 -4.47
N VAL A 643 -30.32 32.37 -4.07
CA VAL A 643 -29.45 31.26 -4.48
C VAL A 643 -29.13 30.42 -3.26
N SER A 644 -29.29 29.09 -3.36
CA SER A 644 -28.82 28.19 -2.31
C SER A 644 -27.32 28.00 -2.42
N GLY A 645 -26.60 28.41 -1.38
CA GLY A 645 -25.17 28.16 -1.20
C GLY A 645 -24.91 27.05 -0.19
N SER A 646 -23.63 26.84 0.13
CA SER A 646 -23.17 25.85 1.11
C SER A 646 -23.43 26.27 2.56
N GLN A 647 -23.28 27.57 2.86
CA GLN A 647 -23.50 28.13 4.21
C GLN A 647 -24.93 28.65 4.44
N GLY A 648 -25.67 28.95 3.39
CA GLY A 648 -26.97 29.57 3.50
C GLY A 648 -27.58 29.98 2.17
N VAL A 649 -28.61 30.82 2.24
CA VAL A 649 -29.26 31.40 1.05
C VAL A 649 -28.72 32.81 0.82
N TYR A 650 -28.30 33.07 -0.41
CA TYR A 650 -27.69 34.33 -0.83
C TYR A 650 -28.62 35.10 -1.76
N ILE A 651 -28.61 36.42 -1.65
CA ILE A 651 -29.01 37.32 -2.73
C ILE A 651 -27.78 38.15 -3.07
N VAL A 652 -27.42 38.20 -4.35
CA VAL A 652 -26.20 38.83 -4.85
C VAL A 652 -26.55 39.99 -5.76
N GLU A 653 -25.85 41.10 -5.67
CA GLU A 653 -25.91 42.20 -6.63
C GLU A 653 -24.50 42.51 -7.13
N VAL A 654 -24.27 42.33 -8.42
CA VAL A 654 -22.96 42.59 -9.02
C VAL A 654 -22.73 44.09 -9.11
N THR A 655 -21.65 44.59 -8.51
CA THR A 655 -21.28 46.00 -8.60
C THR A 655 -20.55 46.30 -9.90
N GLY A 656 -19.73 45.35 -10.36
CA GLY A 656 -19.06 45.43 -11.66
C GLY A 656 -18.11 44.27 -11.94
N PHE A 657 -17.60 44.25 -13.16
CA PHE A 657 -16.56 43.31 -13.59
C PHE A 657 -15.29 44.07 -14.00
N VAL A 658 -14.14 43.48 -13.69
CA VAL A 658 -12.85 43.90 -14.25
C VAL A 658 -12.41 42.83 -15.25
N ASN A 659 -12.38 43.20 -16.52
CA ASN A 659 -11.94 42.29 -17.57
C ASN A 659 -10.40 42.28 -17.65
N PRO A 660 -9.79 41.10 -17.83
CA PRO A 660 -8.35 41.01 -17.97
C PRO A 660 -7.90 41.53 -19.35
N PRO A 661 -6.62 41.93 -19.51
CA PRO A 661 -6.05 42.18 -20.83
C PRO A 661 -6.06 40.91 -21.69
N ALA A 662 -5.80 41.04 -22.99
CA ALA A 662 -5.65 39.86 -23.84
C ALA A 662 -4.47 38.98 -23.37
N PRO A 663 -4.58 37.64 -23.40
CA PRO A 663 -3.50 36.75 -22.99
C PRO A 663 -2.27 36.93 -23.88
N THR A 664 -1.10 37.06 -23.26
CA THR A 664 0.17 37.31 -23.97
C THR A 664 0.76 36.05 -24.63
N ASP A 665 0.50 34.85 -24.07
CA ASP A 665 0.90 33.56 -24.65
C ASP A 665 -0.25 32.53 -24.63
N LEU A 666 -1.18 32.69 -25.57
CA LEU A 666 -2.29 31.75 -25.72
C LEU A 666 -1.82 30.34 -26.12
N ASN A 667 -0.71 30.22 -26.85
CA ASN A 667 -0.18 28.92 -27.28
C ASN A 667 0.42 28.13 -26.12
N GLY A 668 1.14 28.80 -25.21
CA GLY A 668 1.60 28.21 -23.95
C GLY A 668 0.45 27.70 -23.10
N GLN A 669 -0.62 28.50 -22.96
CA GLN A 669 -1.80 28.09 -22.23
C GLN A 669 -2.49 26.87 -22.85
N LYS A 670 -2.65 26.82 -24.18
CA LYS A 670 -3.18 25.65 -24.89
C LYS A 670 -2.36 24.39 -24.61
N ARG A 671 -1.03 24.49 -24.64
CA ARG A 671 -0.13 23.36 -24.33
C ARG A 671 -0.31 22.88 -22.89
N GLN A 672 -0.35 23.80 -21.92
CA GLN A 672 -0.55 23.47 -20.51
C GLN A 672 -1.89 22.78 -20.27
N MET A 673 -2.97 23.29 -20.87
CA MET A 673 -4.30 22.68 -20.77
C MET A 673 -4.35 21.30 -21.42
N ALA A 674 -3.81 21.15 -22.63
CA ALA A 674 -3.76 19.87 -23.33
C ALA A 674 -2.97 18.83 -22.52
N GLN A 675 -1.84 19.22 -21.92
CA GLN A 675 -1.06 18.35 -21.05
C GLN A 675 -1.85 17.92 -19.80
N SER A 676 -2.57 18.84 -19.15
CA SER A 676 -3.43 18.53 -17.99
C SER A 676 -4.61 17.61 -18.35
N LEU A 677 -5.19 17.78 -19.53
CA LEU A 677 -6.25 16.92 -20.04
C LEU A 677 -5.70 15.53 -20.39
N ALA A 678 -4.55 15.45 -21.08
CA ALA A 678 -3.90 14.17 -21.41
C ALA A 678 -3.57 13.35 -20.17
N GLN A 679 -3.02 13.97 -19.13
CA GLN A 679 -2.72 13.29 -17.86
C GLN A 679 -3.96 12.66 -17.20
N ARG A 680 -5.15 13.23 -17.38
CA ARG A 680 -6.40 12.72 -16.80
C ARG A 680 -7.21 11.83 -17.74
N SER A 681 -6.96 11.90 -19.05
CA SER A 681 -7.78 11.21 -20.04
C SER A 681 -7.65 9.70 -19.94
N TRP A 682 -6.44 9.19 -19.69
CA TRP A 682 -6.25 7.76 -19.49
C TRP A 682 -6.99 7.24 -18.26
N SER A 683 -6.90 7.91 -17.10
CA SER A 683 -7.59 7.45 -15.89
C SER A 683 -9.12 7.49 -16.04
N LEU A 684 -9.66 8.48 -16.75
CA LEU A 684 -11.09 8.55 -17.07
C LEU A 684 -11.51 7.46 -18.05
N ALA A 685 -10.75 7.23 -19.12
CA ALA A 685 -11.02 6.18 -20.10
C ALA A 685 -10.96 4.79 -19.46
N PHE A 686 -9.92 4.53 -18.66
CA PHE A 686 -9.76 3.29 -17.93
C PHE A 686 -10.91 3.05 -16.95
N ARG A 687 -11.30 4.08 -16.18
CA ARG A 687 -12.46 3.99 -15.28
C ARG A 687 -13.76 3.72 -16.05
N ALA A 688 -13.93 4.30 -17.23
CA ALA A 688 -15.08 4.02 -18.08
C ALA A 688 -15.09 2.57 -18.59
N LEU A 689 -13.91 1.98 -18.89
CA LEU A 689 -13.80 0.56 -19.23
C LEU A 689 -14.14 -0.33 -18.02
N GLN A 690 -13.60 -0.02 -16.83
CA GLN A 690 -13.92 -0.71 -15.58
C GLN A 690 -15.43 -0.67 -15.28
N ASP A 691 -16.07 0.47 -15.52
CA ASP A 691 -17.49 0.68 -15.28
C ASP A 691 -18.40 -0.10 -16.26
N LYS A 692 -17.90 -0.40 -17.46
CA LYS A 692 -18.62 -1.19 -18.49
C LYS A 692 -18.37 -2.70 -18.36
N ALA A 693 -17.26 -3.08 -17.73
CA ALA A 693 -16.83 -4.47 -17.66
C ALA A 693 -17.56 -5.26 -16.57
N ASP A 694 -17.76 -6.56 -16.85
CA ASP A 694 -18.22 -7.51 -15.85
C ASP A 694 -17.02 -8.00 -15.04
N ILE A 695 -16.86 -7.46 -13.82
CA ILE A 695 -15.73 -7.76 -12.94
C ILE A 695 -16.26 -8.41 -11.66
N VAL A 696 -15.87 -9.66 -11.44
CA VAL A 696 -16.06 -10.40 -10.20
C VAL A 696 -14.72 -10.46 -9.48
N ASP A 697 -14.62 -9.89 -8.29
CA ASP A 697 -13.41 -9.90 -7.47
C ASP A 697 -13.66 -10.76 -6.21
N ASN A 698 -13.00 -11.91 -6.16
CA ASN A 698 -13.09 -12.85 -5.04
C ASN A 698 -11.81 -12.84 -4.18
N ARG A 699 -10.92 -11.86 -4.32
CA ARG A 699 -9.65 -11.81 -3.56
C ARG A 699 -9.88 -11.88 -2.05
N ALA A 700 -11.00 -11.33 -1.57
CA ALA A 700 -11.44 -11.40 -0.18
C ALA A 700 -11.46 -12.83 0.41
N ARG A 701 -11.66 -13.84 -0.43
CA ARG A 701 -11.77 -15.26 -0.02
C ARG A 701 -10.42 -15.94 0.14
N PHE A 702 -9.35 -15.41 -0.48
CA PHE A 702 -8.06 -16.09 -0.65
C PHE A 702 -6.91 -15.37 0.04
N PHE A 703 -6.81 -14.07 -0.21
CA PHE A 703 -5.85 -13.17 0.40
C PHE A 703 -6.52 -12.47 1.53
#